data_AF-A0A4S4DSL0-F1
#
_entry.id   AF-A0A4S4DSL0-F1
#
_cell.length_a   1.000
_cell.length_b   1.000
_cell.length_c   1.000
_cell.angle_alpha   90.00
_cell.angle_beta   90.00
_cell.angle_gamma   90.00
#
_symmetry.space_group_name_H-M   'P 1'
#
loop_
_entity.id
_entity.type
_entity.pdbx_description
1 polymer ?
#
loop_
_entity_poly.entity_id
_entity_poly.type
_entity_poly.pdbx_seq_one_letter_code
_entity_poly.pdbx_strand_id
1 'polypeptide(L)'
;MGRKLQAPPPPPSPSASPESTYPAPPPSSSAMSGEERVSVDRRTDYSVVCKWTIPNLERTKSKAVYSPYLEVGTSGIDCRLVVYPRGHSDALPGSLSLYLHLIDPPRTSKLGCFTYYKLSILNSLDESKSLHRDSYCRFTSKRKSHGWSDFTLSSTVLDPQLGFISNNFLFILADIRVLNESTSFVPDTNESKLASSSVSVSSGQFTWTIKNFGLFREMIKTHKLLSPSFPVEECNLRISVHGYVADKVEYLYLCLDSKEMENLTGFEYRSCWCMFRMSVLNHKSGSKSIHRDLHGRFGTDVNFEDTTYIGWCNYMKMSKFIGLDNGFLVDDTAVFSVSFQAIKESSGCLKITRTPAVKNSIMPNKPDWYQGGFVWKIKNFTRLKDLMKKRKIVGLAVNSRRFQIGNQDFHLGVYPRGLSQPPSHFSFYLQVDNQNSSPDWSCFVSYRLSVKNQRCMDKSVSKDSLDRFSNATKELGWCEFLTLNSLFDQDSGFVVGDTIHFCAEVLLLKETFLMGNTELRNAGFPVDHLSGEGELVLWMMHNFMSFIGILETRKIVSPAFEVGGFQLQIGVCKSLDSICAFLECNPSVTSDSDKNFLVSYKMSLANQKNHAKSMWKETTFCTKSNNNSVIQFMKVSDMVDADAGYLAHESVAILCQILDHCPSLEFSEPGVSMLDVCYVFEYFRHLKFISNWSSVHAIYDNSLTKPNAMHHLY
;
A
#
# COMPACT_ATOMS: atom_id res chain seq x y z
N MET A 1 -18.86 -7.44 -1.45
CA MET A 1 -17.53 -7.12 -0.92
C MET A 1 -16.85 -8.41 -0.48
N GLY A 2 -15.99 -8.99 -1.32
CA GLY A 2 -15.12 -10.08 -0.89
C GLY A 2 -13.89 -9.45 -0.25
N ARG A 3 -13.71 -9.59 1.08
CA ARG A 3 -12.44 -9.26 1.73
C ARG A 3 -11.35 -10.04 0.97
N LYS A 4 -10.41 -9.35 0.33
CA LYS A 4 -9.14 -9.94 -0.06
C LYS A 4 -8.53 -10.47 1.24
N LEU A 5 -8.61 -11.77 1.48
CA LEU A 5 -7.75 -12.42 2.45
C LEU A 5 -6.34 -12.22 1.91
N GLN A 6 -5.64 -11.21 2.44
CA GLN A 6 -4.21 -11.06 2.26
C GLN A 6 -3.61 -12.36 2.79
N ALA A 7 -3.06 -13.17 1.88
CA ALA A 7 -2.42 -14.42 2.26
C ALA A 7 -1.34 -14.09 3.31
N PRO A 8 -1.14 -14.94 4.33
CA PRO A 8 -0.07 -14.72 5.30
C PRO A 8 1.26 -14.53 4.56
N PRO A 9 2.14 -13.64 5.06
CA PRO A 9 3.42 -13.40 4.43
C PRO A 9 4.18 -14.72 4.29
N PRO A 10 4.80 -14.97 3.12
CA PRO A 10 5.54 -16.20 2.91
C PRO A 10 6.67 -16.33 3.93
N PRO A 11 7.14 -17.57 4.20
CA PRO A 11 8.29 -17.76 5.07
C PRO A 11 9.48 -16.92 4.56
N PRO A 12 10.20 -16.22 5.45
CA PRO A 12 11.35 -15.42 5.07
C PRO A 12 12.38 -16.31 4.36
N SER A 13 13.02 -15.78 3.32
CA SER A 13 14.17 -16.46 2.73
C SER A 13 15.23 -16.64 3.83
N PRO A 14 15.87 -17.81 3.94
CA PRO A 14 16.93 -18.01 4.94
C PRO A 14 18.00 -16.94 4.77
N SER A 15 18.46 -16.36 5.88
CA SER A 15 19.52 -15.34 5.91
C SER A 15 20.85 -15.95 5.45
N ALA A 16 21.11 -15.84 4.14
CA ALA A 16 22.43 -16.03 3.55
C ALA A 16 23.09 -14.65 3.38
N SER A 17 24.42 -14.61 3.36
CA SER A 17 25.17 -13.36 3.16
C SER A 17 24.89 -12.75 1.78
N PRO A 18 24.97 -11.41 1.65
CA PRO A 18 24.56 -10.71 0.43
C PRO A 18 25.37 -11.11 -0.80
N GLU A 19 24.75 -10.87 -1.96
CA GLU A 19 25.16 -11.31 -3.27
C GLU A 19 26.59 -10.91 -3.63
N SER A 20 27.36 -11.89 -4.10
CA SER A 20 28.72 -11.67 -4.51
C SER A 20 29.04 -12.27 -5.88
N THR A 21 29.52 -11.40 -6.76
CA THR A 21 30.03 -11.76 -8.08
C THR A 21 31.55 -11.88 -7.94
N TYR A 22 32.10 -13.09 -7.90
CA TYR A 22 33.54 -13.27 -7.73
C TYR A 22 34.20 -14.00 -8.91
N PRO A 23 35.42 -13.56 -9.30
CA PRO A 23 36.16 -14.14 -10.41
C PRO A 23 36.52 -15.60 -10.15
N ALA A 24 36.72 -16.35 -11.23
CA ALA A 24 37.20 -17.72 -11.17
C ALA A 24 38.54 -17.77 -10.41
N PRO A 25 38.68 -18.61 -9.37
CA PRO A 25 39.95 -18.74 -8.66
C PRO A 25 40.99 -19.43 -9.53
N PRO A 26 42.28 -19.20 -9.26
CA PRO A 26 43.37 -19.73 -10.07
C PRO A 26 43.38 -21.27 -10.09
N PRO A 27 43.86 -21.89 -11.19
CA PRO A 27 44.08 -23.33 -11.23
C PRO A 27 45.08 -23.72 -10.13
N SER A 28 44.77 -24.84 -9.46
CA SER A 28 45.46 -25.45 -8.32
C SER A 28 46.95 -25.14 -8.20
N SER A 29 47.37 -24.50 -7.11
CA SER A 29 48.78 -24.48 -6.68
C SER A 29 48.91 -24.49 -5.15
N SER A 30 48.96 -25.68 -4.56
CA SER A 30 50.04 -26.13 -3.68
C SER A 30 49.61 -27.43 -2.99
N ALA A 31 50.36 -28.50 -3.27
CA ALA A 31 50.22 -29.78 -2.62
C ALA A 31 50.61 -29.66 -1.14
N MET A 32 49.69 -30.00 -0.25
CA MET A 32 49.99 -30.36 1.15
C MET A 32 49.80 -31.87 1.28
N SER A 33 50.83 -32.55 1.77
CA SER A 33 50.97 -34.00 1.87
C SER A 33 50.13 -34.63 2.98
N GLY A 34 48.81 -34.61 2.80
CA GLY A 34 47.83 -35.43 3.52
C GLY A 34 46.57 -35.43 2.67
N GLU A 35 46.14 -36.60 2.19
CA GLU A 35 45.16 -36.72 1.11
C GLU A 35 43.81 -36.08 1.46
N GLU A 36 43.63 -34.84 1.03
CA GLU A 36 42.31 -34.20 0.96
C GLU A 36 41.44 -35.05 0.02
N ARG A 37 40.33 -35.57 0.56
CA ARG A 37 39.48 -36.54 -0.15
C ARG A 37 38.02 -36.12 -0.05
N VAL A 38 37.30 -36.28 -1.16
CA VAL A 38 35.85 -36.19 -1.23
C VAL A 38 35.34 -37.61 -1.52
N SER A 39 34.57 -38.16 -0.59
CA SER A 39 33.81 -39.41 -0.82
C SER A 39 32.37 -39.08 -1.17
N VAL A 40 31.77 -39.89 -2.04
CA VAL A 40 30.36 -39.79 -2.40
C VAL A 40 29.61 -40.88 -1.64
N ASP A 41 28.71 -40.47 -0.75
CA ASP A 41 27.93 -41.38 0.09
C ASP A 41 26.67 -41.85 -0.65
N ARG A 42 26.02 -40.96 -1.39
CA ARG A 42 24.83 -41.26 -2.21
C ARG A 42 24.80 -40.40 -3.46
N ARG A 43 24.42 -40.98 -4.61
CA ARG A 43 24.26 -40.25 -5.88
C ARG A 43 23.00 -40.71 -6.60
N THR A 44 22.22 -39.76 -7.11
CA THR A 44 21.14 -39.97 -8.10
C THR A 44 21.41 -39.07 -9.31
N ASP A 45 20.57 -39.11 -10.34
CA ASP A 45 20.75 -38.28 -11.54
C ASP A 45 20.82 -36.76 -11.26
N TYR A 46 20.16 -36.31 -10.19
CA TYR A 46 20.06 -34.89 -9.87
C TYR A 46 20.35 -34.58 -8.39
N SER A 47 20.97 -35.51 -7.66
CA SER A 47 21.40 -35.26 -6.29
C SER A 47 22.68 -35.98 -5.93
N VAL A 48 23.43 -35.40 -5.00
CA VAL A 48 24.65 -36.00 -4.46
C VAL A 48 24.75 -35.66 -2.98
N VAL A 49 25.10 -36.67 -2.18
CA VAL A 49 25.53 -36.53 -0.80
C VAL A 49 27.01 -36.89 -0.77
N CYS A 50 27.85 -35.94 -0.41
CA CYS A 50 29.30 -36.13 -0.37
C CYS A 50 29.89 -35.66 0.95
N LYS A 51 30.94 -36.36 1.38
CA LYS A 51 31.73 -36.02 2.57
C LYS A 51 33.11 -35.57 2.13
N TRP A 52 33.47 -34.34 2.49
CA TRP A 52 34.78 -33.74 2.27
C TRP A 52 35.59 -33.79 3.55
N THR A 53 36.79 -34.36 3.46
CA THR A 53 37.74 -34.48 4.57
C THR A 53 38.86 -33.48 4.41
N ILE A 54 38.98 -32.57 5.37
CA ILE A 54 39.98 -31.50 5.36
C ILE A 54 41.04 -31.79 6.43
N PRO A 55 42.30 -32.06 6.05
CA PRO A 55 43.38 -32.26 6.99
C PRO A 55 43.92 -30.93 7.55
N ASN A 56 44.26 -30.92 8.83
CA ASN A 56 45.03 -29.88 9.51
C ASN A 56 44.51 -28.45 9.28
N LEU A 57 43.18 -28.25 9.37
CA LEU A 57 42.56 -26.94 9.13
C LEU A 57 43.18 -25.82 10.00
N GLU A 58 43.47 -26.12 11.28
CA GLU A 58 44.12 -25.21 12.22
C GLU A 58 45.45 -24.64 11.73
N ARG A 59 46.24 -25.46 11.01
CA ARG A 59 47.58 -25.10 10.55
C ARG A 59 47.56 -24.43 9.18
N THR A 60 46.39 -24.30 8.56
CA THR A 60 46.25 -23.76 7.21
C THR A 60 46.47 -22.24 7.19
N LYS A 61 47.45 -21.79 6.40
CA LYS A 61 47.73 -20.36 6.17
C LYS A 61 46.88 -19.77 5.04
N SER A 62 46.28 -20.61 4.20
CA SER A 62 45.42 -20.19 3.09
C SER A 62 44.19 -19.43 3.57
N LYS A 63 43.76 -18.43 2.80
CA LYS A 63 42.51 -17.69 3.06
C LYS A 63 41.27 -18.55 2.84
N ALA A 64 41.34 -19.44 1.86
CA ALA A 64 40.27 -20.36 1.49
C ALA A 64 40.82 -21.76 1.24
N VAL A 65 40.02 -22.78 1.53
CA VAL A 65 40.26 -24.18 1.20
C VAL A 65 39.14 -24.63 0.28
N TYR A 66 39.47 -25.37 -0.77
CA TYR A 66 38.53 -25.76 -1.83
C TYR A 66 38.51 -27.28 -1.93
N SER A 67 37.32 -27.87 -1.90
CA SER A 67 37.20 -29.28 -2.21
C SER A 67 37.58 -29.54 -3.68
N PRO A 68 38.03 -30.77 -4.01
CA PRO A 68 37.95 -31.30 -5.37
C PRO A 68 36.56 -31.07 -6.00
N TYR A 69 36.54 -30.95 -7.32
CA TYR A 69 35.29 -30.89 -8.07
C TYR A 69 34.56 -32.23 -8.01
N LEU A 70 33.23 -32.16 -7.95
CA LEU A 70 32.37 -33.32 -8.05
C LEU A 70 31.14 -33.01 -8.90
N GLU A 71 30.74 -33.99 -9.72
CA GLU A 71 29.54 -33.89 -10.53
C GLU A 71 28.30 -34.22 -9.70
N VAL A 72 27.26 -33.38 -9.81
CA VAL A 72 25.96 -33.59 -9.18
C VAL A 72 25.15 -34.56 -10.04
N GLY A 73 25.34 -35.85 -9.81
CA GLY A 73 24.60 -36.89 -10.51
C GLY A 73 25.00 -37.02 -11.98
N THR A 74 24.00 -37.07 -12.86
CA THR A 74 24.13 -37.04 -14.33
C THR A 74 23.65 -35.71 -14.92
N SER A 75 23.43 -34.69 -14.07
CA SER A 75 22.94 -33.37 -14.47
C SER A 75 23.93 -32.57 -15.32
N GLY A 76 25.20 -33.01 -15.41
CA GLY A 76 26.28 -32.29 -16.08
C GLY A 76 26.75 -31.03 -15.34
N ILE A 77 26.36 -30.87 -14.07
CA ILE A 77 26.76 -29.73 -13.22
C ILE A 77 27.88 -30.17 -12.29
N ASP A 78 29.01 -29.47 -12.38
CA ASP A 78 30.11 -29.61 -11.43
C ASP A 78 29.96 -28.64 -10.27
N CYS A 79 30.26 -29.13 -9.07
CA CYS A 79 30.28 -28.33 -7.87
C CYS A 79 31.55 -28.57 -7.03
N ARG A 80 31.81 -27.65 -6.12
CA ARG A 80 32.79 -27.82 -5.04
C ARG A 80 32.36 -27.04 -3.81
N LEU A 81 32.92 -27.41 -2.68
CA LEU A 81 32.76 -26.71 -1.41
C LEU A 81 33.94 -25.78 -1.16
N VAL A 82 33.68 -24.67 -0.47
CA VAL A 82 34.71 -23.70 -0.10
C VAL A 82 34.58 -23.36 1.38
N VAL A 83 35.67 -23.49 2.12
CA VAL A 83 35.78 -23.09 3.53
C VAL A 83 36.71 -21.91 3.65
N TYR A 84 36.29 -20.88 4.41
CA TYR A 84 37.16 -19.80 4.86
C TYR A 84 37.38 -19.95 6.36
N PRO A 85 38.51 -20.54 6.80
CA PRO A 85 38.72 -20.91 8.21
C PRO A 85 38.77 -19.71 9.16
N ARG A 86 39.04 -18.51 8.63
CA ARG A 86 39.11 -17.24 9.37
C ARG A 86 38.04 -16.25 8.93
N GLY A 87 37.00 -16.76 8.27
CA GLY A 87 35.92 -15.94 7.73
C GLY A 87 36.24 -15.39 6.33
N HIS A 88 35.19 -15.21 5.55
CA HIS A 88 35.20 -14.45 4.31
C HIS A 88 35.31 -12.94 4.60
N SER A 89 35.57 -12.11 3.59
CA SER A 89 35.83 -10.67 3.78
C SER A 89 34.66 -9.89 4.40
N ASP A 90 33.45 -10.41 4.31
CA ASP A 90 32.20 -9.87 4.84
C ASP A 90 31.74 -10.59 6.12
N ALA A 91 32.55 -11.51 6.67
CA ALA A 91 32.22 -12.26 7.86
C ALA A 91 32.50 -11.47 9.13
N LEU A 92 31.75 -11.77 10.20
CA LEU A 92 32.06 -11.26 11.53
C LEU A 92 33.43 -11.78 12.01
N PRO A 93 34.18 -11.01 12.81
CA PRO A 93 35.46 -11.46 13.34
C PRO A 93 35.33 -12.80 14.08
N GLY A 94 36.18 -13.76 13.71
CA GLY A 94 36.19 -15.09 14.33
C GLY A 94 35.21 -16.09 13.71
N SER A 95 34.41 -15.73 12.72
CA SER A 95 33.54 -16.67 12.00
C SER A 95 34.33 -17.59 11.07
N LEU A 96 33.81 -18.80 10.86
CA LEU A 96 34.18 -19.73 9.80
C LEU A 96 33.09 -19.67 8.73
N SER A 97 33.47 -19.51 7.47
CA SER A 97 32.52 -19.44 6.35
C SER A 97 32.51 -20.74 5.54
N LEU A 98 31.33 -21.07 5.00
CA LEU A 98 31.13 -22.28 4.21
C LEU A 98 30.20 -22.01 3.02
N TYR A 99 30.67 -22.35 1.82
CA TYR A 99 29.99 -22.05 0.56
C TYR A 99 29.92 -23.26 -0.37
N LEU A 100 28.85 -23.30 -1.18
CA LEU A 100 28.72 -24.14 -2.36
C LEU A 100 29.02 -23.30 -3.61
N HIS A 101 29.88 -23.82 -4.48
CA HIS A 101 30.24 -23.19 -5.74
C HIS A 101 29.90 -24.12 -6.91
N LEU A 102 29.12 -23.64 -7.88
CA LEU A 102 28.79 -24.36 -9.12
C LEU A 102 29.60 -23.81 -10.30
N ILE A 103 30.00 -24.70 -11.20
CA ILE A 103 30.73 -24.35 -12.43
C ILE A 103 29.83 -24.52 -13.65
N ASP A 104 30.04 -23.65 -14.65
CA ASP A 104 29.38 -23.77 -15.95
C ASP A 104 29.77 -25.12 -16.58
N PRO A 105 28.81 -25.94 -17.04
CA PRO A 105 29.14 -27.14 -17.79
C PRO A 105 30.00 -26.75 -19.01
N PRO A 106 31.13 -27.43 -19.29
CA PRO A 106 32.07 -27.04 -20.36
C PRO A 106 31.45 -26.92 -21.76
N ARG A 107 30.22 -27.42 -21.94
CA ARG A 107 29.51 -27.54 -23.23
C ARG A 107 28.21 -26.73 -23.32
N THR A 108 27.82 -25.97 -22.29
CA THR A 108 26.58 -25.16 -22.32
C THR A 108 26.86 -23.70 -21.98
N SER A 109 26.37 -22.78 -22.81
CA SER A 109 26.73 -21.35 -22.73
C SER A 109 26.01 -20.55 -21.64
N LYS A 110 25.13 -21.14 -20.80
CA LYS A 110 24.46 -20.44 -19.70
C LYS A 110 24.11 -21.39 -18.54
N LEU A 111 24.87 -21.37 -17.44
CA LEU A 111 24.40 -21.93 -16.16
C LEU A 111 23.14 -21.19 -15.71
N GLY A 112 22.11 -21.97 -15.38
CA GLY A 112 20.81 -21.49 -14.94
C GLY A 112 20.02 -22.62 -14.27
N CYS A 113 20.41 -22.99 -13.06
CA CYS A 113 19.78 -24.11 -12.33
C CYS A 113 19.34 -23.67 -10.94
N PHE A 114 18.19 -24.18 -10.49
CA PHE A 114 17.81 -24.11 -9.09
C PHE A 114 18.43 -25.26 -8.32
N THR A 115 19.07 -24.93 -7.21
CA THR A 115 19.77 -25.90 -6.39
C THR A 115 19.39 -25.70 -4.94
N TYR A 116 18.91 -26.75 -4.30
CA TYR A 116 18.79 -26.85 -2.85
C TYR A 116 20.04 -27.55 -2.32
N TYR A 117 20.55 -27.09 -1.19
CA TYR A 117 21.68 -27.76 -0.57
C TYR A 117 21.68 -27.60 0.95
N LYS A 118 22.15 -28.64 1.65
CA LYS A 118 22.40 -28.64 3.08
C LYS A 118 23.88 -28.89 3.32
N LEU A 119 24.56 -27.96 3.98
CA LEU A 119 25.97 -28.10 4.36
C LEU A 119 26.05 -28.35 5.87
N SER A 120 26.87 -29.32 6.26
CA SER A 120 27.05 -29.70 7.67
C SER A 120 28.53 -29.82 8.01
N ILE A 121 28.92 -29.33 9.18
CA ILE A 121 30.19 -29.65 9.82
C ILE A 121 29.91 -30.75 10.83
N LEU A 122 30.45 -31.94 10.57
CA LEU A 122 30.15 -33.13 11.36
C LEU A 122 30.90 -33.11 12.69
N ASN A 123 30.20 -33.50 13.74
CA ASN A 123 30.80 -33.76 15.03
C ASN A 123 31.11 -35.26 15.14
N SER A 124 32.38 -35.60 15.35
CA SER A 124 32.84 -36.99 15.36
C SER A 124 32.59 -37.71 16.69
N LEU A 125 32.32 -36.97 17.77
CA LEU A 125 32.02 -37.53 19.08
C LEU A 125 30.52 -37.81 19.25
N ASP A 126 29.69 -36.93 18.69
CA ASP A 126 28.23 -37.00 18.82
C ASP A 126 27.59 -36.38 17.57
N GLU A 127 27.08 -37.22 16.67
CA GLU A 127 26.49 -36.76 15.41
C GLU A 127 25.34 -35.77 15.62
N SER A 128 24.61 -35.85 16.74
CA SER A 128 23.50 -34.93 17.05
C SER A 128 23.95 -33.49 17.28
N LYS A 129 25.24 -33.27 17.59
CA LYS A 129 25.87 -31.96 17.75
C LYS A 129 26.45 -31.40 16.44
N SER A 130 26.28 -32.10 15.31
CA SER A 130 26.75 -31.61 14.01
C SER A 130 26.05 -30.31 13.62
N LEU A 131 26.84 -29.32 13.23
CA LEU A 131 26.32 -28.01 12.82
C LEU A 131 25.87 -28.10 11.38
N HIS A 132 24.67 -27.62 11.06
CA HIS A 132 24.19 -27.65 9.68
C HIS A 132 23.31 -26.45 9.36
N ARG A 133 23.35 -26.03 8.10
CA ARG A 133 22.45 -25.04 7.53
C ARG A 133 22.05 -25.50 6.14
N ASP A 134 20.81 -25.23 5.76
CA ASP A 134 20.30 -25.49 4.42
C ASP A 134 19.79 -24.21 3.76
N SER A 135 19.87 -24.19 2.43
CA SER A 135 19.43 -23.07 1.63
C SER A 135 19.13 -23.51 0.20
N TYR A 136 18.65 -22.57 -0.59
CA TYR A 136 18.44 -22.75 -2.01
C TYR A 136 18.90 -21.51 -2.78
N CYS A 137 19.34 -21.73 -4.01
CA CYS A 137 19.79 -20.65 -4.88
C CYS A 137 19.50 -21.03 -6.33
N ARG A 138 19.12 -20.05 -7.15
CA ARG A 138 19.23 -20.20 -8.60
C ARG A 138 20.58 -19.69 -9.05
N PHE A 139 21.50 -20.62 -9.27
CA PHE A 139 22.83 -20.31 -9.78
C PHE A 139 22.74 -19.85 -11.23
N THR A 140 23.51 -18.82 -11.54
CA THR A 140 23.62 -18.25 -12.88
C THR A 140 25.07 -18.03 -13.23
N SER A 141 25.37 -17.72 -14.48
CA SER A 141 26.71 -17.29 -14.87
C SER A 141 27.23 -16.07 -14.09
N LYS A 142 26.33 -15.23 -13.55
CA LYS A 142 26.66 -14.11 -12.66
C LYS A 142 26.75 -14.52 -11.17
N ARG A 143 26.02 -15.55 -10.75
CA ARG A 143 25.93 -16.03 -9.36
C ARG A 143 26.31 -17.49 -9.29
N LYS A 144 27.61 -17.75 -9.13
CA LYS A 144 28.19 -19.10 -9.10
C LYS A 144 28.46 -19.65 -7.70
N SER A 145 28.41 -18.80 -6.68
CA SER A 145 28.67 -19.18 -5.28
C SER A 145 27.51 -18.76 -4.39
N HIS A 146 27.17 -19.60 -3.41
CA HIS A 146 26.18 -19.27 -2.38
C HIS A 146 26.48 -20.03 -1.09
N GLY A 147 26.24 -19.42 0.06
CA GLY A 147 26.63 -19.97 1.36
C GLY A 147 26.50 -18.95 2.47
N TRP A 148 27.29 -19.14 3.52
CA TRP A 148 27.24 -18.31 4.73
C TRP A 148 28.64 -17.80 5.05
N SER A 149 28.79 -16.47 5.07
CA SER A 149 30.00 -15.82 5.59
C SER A 149 30.18 -16.10 7.08
N ASP A 150 29.08 -16.31 7.81
CA ASP A 150 29.02 -16.54 9.25
C ASP A 150 28.45 -17.93 9.60
N PHE A 151 28.92 -18.99 8.93
CA PHE A 151 28.37 -20.33 9.13
C PHE A 151 28.39 -20.78 10.60
N THR A 152 29.52 -20.58 11.28
CA THR A 152 29.71 -20.83 12.72
C THR A 152 30.91 -20.06 13.25
N LEU A 153 31.17 -20.10 14.56
CA LEU A 153 32.40 -19.59 15.15
C LEU A 153 33.56 -20.54 14.91
N SER A 154 34.71 -19.98 14.51
CA SER A 154 35.95 -20.74 14.33
C SER A 154 36.40 -21.36 15.65
N SER A 155 36.27 -20.64 16.77
CA SER A 155 36.61 -21.17 18.09
C SER A 155 35.82 -22.42 18.46
N THR A 156 34.55 -22.54 18.05
CA THR A 156 33.73 -23.73 18.29
C THR A 156 34.23 -24.93 17.50
N VAL A 157 34.59 -24.74 16.22
CA VAL A 157 35.04 -25.84 15.36
C VAL A 157 36.46 -26.28 15.73
N LEU A 158 37.32 -25.35 16.12
CA LEU A 158 38.71 -25.61 16.45
C LEU A 158 38.94 -26.04 17.91
N ASP A 159 37.90 -26.08 18.76
CA ASP A 159 38.04 -26.57 20.13
C ASP A 159 38.12 -28.10 20.15
N PRO A 160 39.24 -28.70 20.59
CA PRO A 160 39.42 -30.15 20.62
C PRO A 160 38.45 -30.86 21.57
N GLN A 161 37.85 -30.15 22.55
CA GLN A 161 36.88 -30.71 23.49
C GLN A 161 35.48 -30.84 22.88
N LEU A 162 35.19 -30.12 21.79
CA LEU A 162 33.86 -30.06 21.20
C LEU A 162 33.63 -31.12 20.11
N GLY A 163 34.67 -31.81 19.64
CA GLY A 163 34.53 -33.01 18.80
C GLY A 163 34.35 -32.77 17.29
N PHE A 164 34.48 -31.53 16.81
CA PHE A 164 34.39 -31.21 15.37
C PHE A 164 35.66 -31.57 14.59
N ILE A 165 36.82 -31.52 15.26
CA ILE A 165 38.09 -32.01 14.70
C ILE A 165 38.41 -33.34 15.35
N SER A 166 38.61 -34.37 14.53
CA SER A 166 39.02 -35.71 14.98
C SER A 166 40.27 -36.13 14.22
N ASN A 167 41.33 -36.51 14.95
CA ASN A 167 42.63 -36.88 14.38
C ASN A 167 43.17 -35.83 13.38
N ASN A 168 43.00 -34.54 13.69
CA ASN A 168 43.34 -33.39 12.83
C ASN A 168 42.54 -33.30 11.52
N PHE A 169 41.41 -33.99 11.40
CA PHE A 169 40.51 -33.89 10.26
C PHE A 169 39.22 -33.17 10.63
N LEU A 170 38.79 -32.25 9.76
CA LEU A 170 37.44 -31.71 9.74
C LEU A 170 36.63 -32.44 8.66
N PHE A 171 35.39 -32.81 8.98
CA PHE A 171 34.50 -33.45 8.03
C PHE A 171 33.33 -32.54 7.67
N ILE A 172 33.15 -32.30 6.38
CA ILE A 172 32.04 -31.52 5.84
C ILE A 172 31.14 -32.45 5.03
N LEU A 173 29.86 -32.49 5.37
CA LEU A 173 28.83 -33.21 4.63
C LEU A 173 28.01 -32.21 3.81
N ALA A 174 27.85 -32.47 2.51
CA ALA A 174 26.97 -31.70 1.64
C ALA A 174 25.92 -32.61 1.00
N ASP A 175 24.64 -32.30 1.20
CA ASP A 175 23.50 -32.86 0.46
C ASP A 175 23.05 -31.82 -0.56
N ILE A 176 23.27 -32.07 -1.85
CA ILE A 176 23.06 -31.12 -2.94
C ILE A 176 22.04 -31.72 -3.90
N ARG A 177 21.02 -30.93 -4.27
CA ARG A 177 19.92 -31.34 -5.17
C ARG A 177 19.69 -30.28 -6.23
N VAL A 178 19.68 -30.69 -7.49
CA VAL A 178 19.51 -29.83 -8.66
C VAL A 178 18.11 -30.05 -9.25
N LEU A 179 17.41 -28.96 -9.56
CA LEU A 179 16.10 -29.04 -10.19
C LEU A 179 16.24 -29.34 -11.68
N ASN A 180 15.63 -30.43 -12.13
CA ASN A 180 15.49 -30.76 -13.54
C ASN A 180 14.24 -30.04 -14.06
N GLU A 181 14.45 -28.89 -14.68
CA GLU A 181 13.37 -28.03 -15.17
C GLU A 181 13.50 -27.71 -16.66
N SER A 182 12.35 -27.40 -17.26
CA SER A 182 12.28 -26.79 -18.59
C SER A 182 11.21 -25.72 -18.60
N THR A 183 11.39 -24.70 -19.43
CA THR A 183 10.43 -23.61 -19.56
C THR A 183 10.12 -23.36 -21.02
N SER A 184 8.90 -22.88 -21.28
CA SER A 184 8.51 -22.33 -22.57
C SER A 184 7.76 -21.02 -22.33
N PHE A 185 8.02 -20.04 -23.20
CA PHE A 185 7.39 -18.74 -23.14
C PHE A 185 6.88 -18.37 -24.53
N VAL A 186 5.57 -18.16 -24.63
CA VAL A 186 4.87 -17.85 -25.87
C VAL A 186 4.16 -16.51 -25.70
N PRO A 187 4.75 -15.39 -26.16
CA PRO A 187 4.06 -14.10 -26.23
C PRO A 187 2.87 -14.16 -27.20
N ASP A 188 1.78 -13.46 -26.90
CA ASP A 188 0.66 -13.33 -27.83
C ASP A 188 1.04 -12.35 -28.96
N THR A 189 1.27 -12.86 -30.17
CA THR A 189 1.95 -12.18 -31.30
C THR A 189 1.14 -11.11 -32.05
N ASN A 190 0.22 -10.39 -31.40
CA ASN A 190 -0.60 -9.36 -32.08
C ASN A 190 0.05 -7.96 -32.18
N GLU A 191 1.26 -7.73 -31.66
CA GLU A 191 1.98 -6.44 -31.77
C GLU A 191 3.25 -6.50 -32.67
N SER A 192 3.39 -7.51 -33.54
CA SER A 192 4.63 -7.82 -34.29
C SER A 192 4.80 -7.14 -35.66
N LYS A 193 4.31 -5.90 -35.85
CA LYS A 193 4.58 -5.13 -37.08
C LYS A 193 5.02 -3.68 -36.84
N LEU A 194 5.99 -3.44 -35.94
CA LEU A 194 7.01 -2.40 -36.12
C LEU A 194 8.15 -2.60 -35.13
N ALA A 195 9.32 -2.97 -35.62
CA ALA A 195 10.48 -3.30 -34.80
C ALA A 195 11.23 -2.05 -34.32
N SER A 196 11.31 -1.87 -33.01
CA SER A 196 12.40 -1.18 -32.32
C SER A 196 12.71 -1.90 -31.00
N SER A 197 13.97 -1.84 -30.57
CA SER A 197 14.70 -2.75 -29.68
C SER A 197 14.31 -2.82 -28.20
N SER A 198 13.02 -2.69 -27.83
CA SER A 198 12.57 -2.85 -26.43
C SER A 198 11.10 -3.23 -26.34
N VAL A 199 10.69 -4.36 -26.94
CA VAL A 199 9.30 -4.81 -26.89
C VAL A 199 8.98 -5.32 -25.47
N SER A 200 8.21 -4.53 -24.73
CA SER A 200 7.60 -4.97 -23.46
C SER A 200 6.50 -5.99 -23.78
N VAL A 201 6.47 -7.11 -23.05
CA VAL A 201 5.49 -8.19 -23.32
C VAL A 201 4.24 -7.96 -22.49
N SER A 202 3.16 -7.56 -23.14
CA SER A 202 1.88 -7.26 -22.49
C SER A 202 1.02 -8.50 -22.24
N SER A 203 1.23 -9.58 -22.98
CA SER A 203 0.41 -10.80 -22.87
C SER A 203 1.14 -12.02 -23.41
N GLY A 204 0.88 -13.17 -22.82
CA GLY A 204 1.43 -14.44 -23.27
C GLY A 204 1.20 -15.57 -22.27
N GLN A 205 1.82 -16.70 -22.56
CA GLN A 205 1.81 -17.88 -21.70
C GLN A 205 3.23 -18.31 -21.35
N PHE A 206 3.50 -18.44 -20.06
CA PHE A 206 4.70 -19.06 -19.53
C PHE A 206 4.34 -20.44 -18.96
N THR A 207 5.11 -21.47 -19.32
CA THR A 207 4.95 -22.83 -18.79
C THR A 207 6.27 -23.31 -18.21
N TRP A 208 6.20 -23.84 -16.99
CA TRP A 208 7.30 -24.38 -16.23
C TRP A 208 7.05 -25.85 -15.92
N THR A 209 7.95 -26.70 -16.38
CA THR A 209 7.90 -28.15 -16.19
C THR A 209 9.02 -28.56 -15.27
N ILE A 210 8.68 -29.17 -14.14
CA ILE A 210 9.62 -29.81 -13.21
C ILE A 210 9.55 -31.31 -13.45
N LYS A 211 10.68 -31.98 -13.63
CA LYS A 211 10.76 -33.41 -13.97
C LYS A 211 11.24 -34.30 -12.82
N ASN A 212 11.59 -33.69 -11.68
CA ASN A 212 12.12 -34.36 -10.50
C ASN A 212 11.54 -33.76 -9.20
N PHE A 213 10.23 -33.51 -9.17
CA PHE A 213 9.55 -32.80 -8.08
C PHE A 213 9.76 -33.48 -6.72
N GLY A 214 9.83 -34.80 -6.68
CA GLY A 214 9.98 -35.62 -5.49
C GLY A 214 11.24 -35.31 -4.69
N LEU A 215 12.34 -34.90 -5.36
CA LEU A 215 13.56 -34.47 -4.68
C LEU A 215 13.39 -33.19 -3.85
N PHE A 216 12.38 -32.39 -4.18
CA PHE A 216 12.07 -31.09 -3.59
C PHE A 216 10.82 -31.12 -2.71
N ARG A 217 10.13 -32.26 -2.60
CA ARG A 217 8.88 -32.39 -1.83
C ARG A 217 9.04 -31.99 -0.36
N GLU A 218 10.12 -32.43 0.28
CA GLU A 218 10.38 -32.04 1.67
C GLU A 218 10.83 -30.58 1.78
N MET A 219 11.60 -30.09 0.80
CA MET A 219 12.05 -28.70 0.77
C MET A 219 10.88 -27.73 0.72
N ILE A 220 9.86 -28.00 -0.11
CA ILE A 220 8.76 -27.04 -0.30
C ILE A 220 7.92 -26.83 0.95
N LYS A 221 8.02 -27.69 1.97
CA LYS A 221 7.35 -27.49 3.26
C LYS A 221 7.90 -26.31 4.04
N THR A 222 9.18 -25.98 3.82
CA THR A 222 9.91 -24.92 4.55
C THR A 222 10.38 -23.79 3.64
N HIS A 223 10.53 -24.04 2.34
CA HIS A 223 11.11 -23.10 1.38
C HIS A 223 10.30 -23.00 0.08
N LYS A 224 10.63 -22.00 -0.74
CA LYS A 224 10.00 -21.79 -2.04
C LYS A 224 10.77 -22.48 -3.17
N LEU A 225 10.06 -23.20 -4.01
CA LEU A 225 10.54 -23.60 -5.33
C LEU A 225 10.18 -22.50 -6.32
N LEU A 226 11.17 -21.98 -7.03
CA LEU A 226 11.02 -20.80 -7.89
C LEU A 226 11.30 -21.18 -9.33
N SER A 227 10.51 -20.71 -10.29
CA SER A 227 10.84 -20.83 -11.72
C SER A 227 11.91 -19.82 -12.16
N PRO A 228 12.49 -19.97 -13.36
CA PRO A 228 13.13 -18.86 -14.06
C PRO A 228 12.16 -17.68 -14.22
N SER A 229 12.70 -16.47 -14.27
CA SER A 229 11.91 -15.26 -14.49
C SER A 229 11.55 -15.08 -15.96
N PHE A 230 10.39 -14.49 -16.22
CA PHE A 230 9.91 -14.12 -17.54
C PHE A 230 9.42 -12.65 -17.54
N PRO A 231 9.59 -11.92 -18.66
CA PRO A 231 9.25 -10.50 -18.71
C PRO A 231 7.74 -10.29 -18.84
N VAL A 232 7.21 -9.32 -18.10
CA VAL A 232 5.83 -8.83 -18.17
C VAL A 232 5.85 -7.31 -18.03
N GLU A 233 5.61 -6.61 -19.13
CA GLU A 233 5.81 -5.15 -19.23
C GLU A 233 7.17 -4.69 -18.66
N GLU A 234 7.16 -3.89 -17.59
CA GLU A 234 8.36 -3.40 -16.90
C GLU A 234 8.85 -4.35 -15.79
N CYS A 235 8.10 -5.41 -15.47
CA CYS A 235 8.43 -6.35 -14.41
C CYS A 235 9.05 -7.65 -14.95
N ASN A 236 9.81 -8.33 -14.10
CA ASN A 236 10.22 -9.72 -14.31
C ASN A 236 9.51 -10.60 -13.29
N LEU A 237 8.55 -11.39 -13.75
CA LEU A 237 7.77 -12.26 -12.86
C LEU A 237 8.34 -13.68 -12.86
N ARG A 238 8.02 -14.47 -11.84
CA ARG A 238 8.34 -15.90 -11.75
C ARG A 238 7.22 -16.64 -11.03
N ILE A 239 7.07 -17.93 -11.32
CA ILE A 239 6.19 -18.82 -10.56
C ILE A 239 6.91 -19.24 -9.29
N SER A 240 6.18 -19.25 -8.18
CA SER A 240 6.63 -19.71 -6.88
C SER A 240 5.68 -20.76 -6.33
N VAL A 241 6.24 -21.88 -5.90
CA VAL A 241 5.54 -23.06 -5.40
C VAL A 241 6.08 -23.39 -4.02
N HIS A 242 5.20 -23.53 -3.02
CA HIS A 242 5.57 -24.06 -1.71
C HIS A 242 4.39 -24.81 -1.06
N GLY A 243 4.65 -25.54 0.01
CA GLY A 243 3.63 -26.17 0.83
C GLY A 243 3.10 -25.19 1.88
N TYR A 244 1.81 -25.28 2.18
CA TYR A 244 1.16 -24.51 3.24
C TYR A 244 0.22 -25.41 4.03
N VAL A 245 0.31 -25.38 5.36
CA VAL A 245 -0.54 -26.19 6.24
C VAL A 245 -1.57 -25.28 6.90
N ALA A 246 -2.85 -25.57 6.67
CA ALA A 246 -3.97 -24.94 7.36
C ALA A 246 -4.94 -26.03 7.84
N ASP A 247 -5.38 -25.93 9.09
CA ASP A 247 -6.31 -26.87 9.71
C ASP A 247 -5.89 -28.34 9.57
N LYS A 248 -4.60 -28.62 9.76
CA LYS A 248 -3.97 -29.95 9.61
C LYS A 248 -4.05 -30.53 8.18
N VAL A 249 -4.41 -29.72 7.19
CA VAL A 249 -4.43 -30.09 5.76
C VAL A 249 -3.29 -29.37 5.04
N GLU A 250 -2.49 -30.14 4.30
CA GLU A 250 -1.43 -29.61 3.45
C GLU A 250 -1.99 -29.18 2.08
N TYR A 251 -1.67 -27.96 1.69
CA TYR A 251 -2.02 -27.35 0.42
C TYR A 251 -0.76 -27.00 -0.37
N LEU A 252 -0.89 -27.07 -1.68
CA LEU A 252 0.01 -26.44 -2.62
C LEU A 252 -0.30 -24.94 -2.66
N TYR A 253 0.67 -24.13 -2.26
CA TYR A 253 0.69 -22.69 -2.45
C TYR A 253 1.25 -22.39 -3.83
N LEU A 254 0.54 -21.57 -4.61
CA LEU A 254 1.00 -21.12 -5.93
C LEU A 254 0.85 -19.60 -6.07
N CYS A 255 1.94 -18.88 -6.36
CA CYS A 255 1.93 -17.44 -6.65
C CYS A 255 2.84 -17.04 -7.80
N LEU A 256 2.56 -15.85 -8.34
CA LEU A 256 3.50 -15.07 -9.11
C LEU A 256 4.26 -14.13 -8.19
N ASP A 257 5.58 -14.14 -8.27
CA ASP A 257 6.47 -13.23 -7.56
C ASP A 257 7.14 -12.27 -8.56
N SER A 258 7.25 -11.00 -8.21
CA SER A 258 8.13 -10.03 -8.87
C SER A 258 9.56 -10.26 -8.39
N LYS A 259 10.50 -10.46 -9.33
CA LYS A 259 11.92 -10.59 -9.01
C LYS A 259 12.55 -9.18 -8.93
N GLU A 260 13.19 -8.87 -7.82
CA GLU A 260 14.10 -7.72 -7.71
C GLU A 260 15.20 -7.84 -8.76
N MET A 261 15.31 -6.80 -9.60
CA MET A 261 16.37 -6.71 -10.58
C MET A 261 17.52 -5.96 -9.92
N GLU A 262 18.42 -6.70 -9.28
CA GLU A 262 19.67 -6.11 -8.79
C GLU A 262 20.43 -5.48 -9.95
N ASN A 263 20.85 -4.22 -9.75
CA ASN A 263 21.68 -3.42 -10.66
C ASN A 263 20.96 -2.68 -11.80
N LEU A 264 20.06 -1.77 -11.46
CA LEU A 264 19.75 -0.65 -12.34
C LEU A 264 19.88 0.67 -11.56
N THR A 265 20.91 1.43 -11.90
CA THR A 265 21.11 2.82 -11.48
C THR A 265 20.04 3.69 -12.16
N GLY A 266 18.93 3.92 -11.47
CA GLY A 266 17.86 4.81 -11.91
C GLY A 266 16.62 4.61 -11.03
N PHE A 267 16.14 5.69 -10.40
CA PHE A 267 14.96 5.72 -9.53
C PHE A 267 13.61 5.48 -10.27
N GLU A 268 13.61 4.71 -11.36
CA GLU A 268 12.37 4.41 -12.09
C GLU A 268 11.70 3.18 -11.46
N TYR A 269 10.70 3.45 -10.62
CA TYR A 269 9.81 2.44 -10.04
C TYR A 269 9.12 1.63 -11.15
N ARG A 270 9.48 0.35 -11.24
CA ARG A 270 8.88 -0.59 -12.18
C ARG A 270 7.71 -1.30 -11.54
N SER A 271 6.51 -1.00 -12.03
CA SER A 271 5.30 -1.73 -11.65
C SER A 271 4.43 -2.00 -12.87
N CYS A 272 3.74 -3.12 -12.83
CA CYS A 272 2.78 -3.50 -13.86
C CYS A 272 1.49 -4.01 -13.20
N TRP A 273 0.36 -3.59 -13.74
CA TRP A 273 -0.92 -4.19 -13.39
C TRP A 273 -1.20 -5.36 -14.33
N CYS A 274 -1.60 -6.52 -13.81
CA CYS A 274 -1.73 -7.73 -14.58
C CYS A 274 -2.93 -8.58 -14.16
N MET A 275 -3.69 -9.07 -15.15
CA MET A 275 -4.62 -10.19 -14.99
C MET A 275 -3.92 -11.47 -15.42
N PHE A 276 -4.02 -12.52 -14.62
CA PHE A 276 -3.36 -13.77 -14.94
C PHE A 276 -4.19 -14.97 -14.49
N ARG A 277 -3.95 -16.08 -15.18
CA ARG A 277 -4.49 -17.39 -14.84
C ARG A 277 -3.32 -18.29 -14.54
N MET A 278 -3.25 -18.80 -13.32
CA MET A 278 -2.30 -19.87 -13.00
C MET A 278 -3.00 -21.21 -13.20
N SER A 279 -2.26 -22.19 -13.68
CA SER A 279 -2.75 -23.54 -14.00
C SER A 279 -1.76 -24.60 -13.50
N VAL A 280 -2.29 -25.68 -12.94
CA VAL A 280 -1.56 -26.93 -12.72
C VAL A 280 -2.13 -27.93 -13.71
N LEU A 281 -1.30 -28.36 -14.66
CA LEU A 281 -1.77 -29.19 -15.76
C LEU A 281 -1.96 -30.63 -15.32
N ASN A 282 -3.00 -31.25 -15.86
CA ASN A 282 -3.24 -32.67 -15.72
C ASN A 282 -2.67 -33.40 -16.95
N HIS A 283 -1.83 -34.40 -16.70
CA HIS A 283 -1.14 -35.16 -17.73
C HIS A 283 -1.99 -36.33 -18.26
N LYS A 284 -3.05 -36.73 -17.54
CA LYS A 284 -3.94 -37.81 -17.99
C LYS A 284 -4.85 -37.31 -19.11
N SER A 285 -4.85 -38.05 -20.22
CA SER A 285 -5.74 -37.78 -21.35
C SER A 285 -7.22 -37.71 -20.90
N GLY A 286 -7.96 -36.72 -21.39
CA GLY A 286 -9.35 -36.47 -21.03
C GLY A 286 -9.59 -35.85 -19.63
N SER A 287 -8.56 -35.74 -18.78
CA SER A 287 -8.69 -35.14 -17.45
C SER A 287 -8.48 -33.62 -17.50
N LYS A 288 -9.27 -32.88 -16.72
CA LYS A 288 -9.21 -31.41 -16.70
C LYS A 288 -8.06 -30.90 -15.83
N SER A 289 -7.28 -29.97 -16.37
CA SER A 289 -6.32 -29.17 -15.61
C SER A 289 -7.05 -28.23 -14.63
N ILE A 290 -6.41 -27.88 -13.51
CA ILE A 290 -6.96 -26.92 -12.54
C ILE A 290 -6.36 -25.56 -12.80
N HIS A 291 -7.20 -24.55 -12.95
CA HIS A 291 -6.79 -23.17 -13.13
C HIS A 291 -7.55 -22.23 -12.20
N ARG A 292 -6.92 -21.11 -11.82
CA ARG A 292 -7.57 -20.00 -11.13
C ARG A 292 -7.15 -18.68 -11.75
N ASP A 293 -8.08 -17.73 -11.80
CA ASP A 293 -7.87 -16.39 -12.32
C ASP A 293 -7.67 -15.39 -11.17
N LEU A 294 -6.67 -14.52 -11.29
CA LEU A 294 -6.40 -13.43 -10.36
C LEU A 294 -5.96 -12.18 -11.11
N HIS A 295 -5.88 -11.08 -10.38
CA HIS A 295 -5.42 -9.81 -10.91
C HIS A 295 -4.79 -8.98 -9.80
N GLY A 296 -3.90 -8.08 -10.18
CA GLY A 296 -3.35 -7.08 -9.27
C GLY A 296 -2.12 -6.41 -9.84
N ARG A 297 -1.54 -5.54 -9.02
CA ARG A 297 -0.34 -4.78 -9.36
C ARG A 297 0.88 -5.47 -8.75
N PHE A 298 1.88 -5.70 -9.58
CA PHE A 298 3.20 -6.13 -9.16
C PHE A 298 4.12 -4.91 -9.18
N GLY A 299 4.91 -4.70 -8.13
CA GLY A 299 5.89 -3.62 -8.03
C GLY A 299 7.10 -4.06 -7.21
N THR A 300 8.21 -3.35 -7.38
CA THR A 300 9.42 -3.49 -6.57
C THR A 300 9.58 -2.21 -5.76
N ASP A 301 8.91 -2.12 -4.63
CA ASP A 301 9.06 -0.98 -3.75
C ASP A 301 9.20 -1.46 -2.30
N VAL A 302 10.31 -1.02 -1.68
CA VAL A 302 10.68 -1.34 -0.31
C VAL A 302 10.07 -0.31 0.65
N ASN A 303 9.70 0.88 0.14
CA ASN A 303 9.12 1.98 0.90
C ASN A 303 7.59 2.02 0.82
N PHE A 304 7.01 1.48 -0.25
CA PHE A 304 5.57 1.44 -0.48
C PHE A 304 5.15 -0.01 -0.75
N GLU A 305 4.22 -0.57 0.01
CA GLU A 305 3.82 -1.99 -0.08
C GLU A 305 3.05 -2.33 -1.39
N ASP A 306 3.67 -2.17 -2.56
CA ASP A 306 3.21 -2.89 -3.74
C ASP A 306 3.44 -4.38 -3.51
N THR A 307 2.41 -5.19 -3.76
CA THR A 307 2.49 -6.62 -3.46
C THR A 307 3.52 -7.27 -4.40
N THR A 308 4.64 -7.70 -3.84
CA THR A 308 5.70 -8.38 -4.60
C THR A 308 5.29 -9.79 -5.02
N TYR A 309 4.21 -10.35 -4.46
CA TYR A 309 3.69 -11.66 -4.81
C TYR A 309 2.15 -11.70 -4.79
N ILE A 310 1.53 -12.38 -5.75
CA ILE A 310 0.07 -12.53 -5.80
C ILE A 310 -0.27 -13.98 -6.17
N GLY A 311 -1.08 -14.65 -5.35
CA GLY A 311 -1.46 -16.04 -5.58
C GLY A 311 -2.43 -16.61 -4.56
N TRP A 312 -2.41 -17.93 -4.40
CA TRP A 312 -3.30 -18.66 -3.49
C TRP A 312 -2.50 -19.58 -2.56
N CYS A 313 -2.67 -19.42 -1.26
CA CYS A 313 -2.13 -20.34 -0.25
C CYS A 313 -2.82 -21.72 -0.23
N ASN A 314 -4.06 -21.78 -0.71
CA ASN A 314 -4.89 -22.98 -0.75
C ASN A 314 -5.23 -23.40 -2.19
N TYR A 315 -4.27 -23.31 -3.12
CA TYR A 315 -4.52 -23.54 -4.55
C TYR A 315 -5.10 -24.95 -4.82
N MET A 316 -4.46 -25.97 -4.27
CA MET A 316 -4.87 -27.38 -4.36
C MET A 316 -4.44 -28.13 -3.11
N LYS A 317 -5.22 -29.12 -2.64
CA LYS A 317 -4.74 -30.03 -1.58
C LYS A 317 -3.52 -30.80 -2.08
N MET A 318 -2.48 -30.92 -1.26
CA MET A 318 -1.26 -31.63 -1.63
C MET A 318 -1.55 -33.10 -1.95
N SER A 319 -2.44 -33.74 -1.19
CA SER A 319 -2.90 -35.13 -1.45
C SER A 319 -3.52 -35.31 -2.84
N LYS A 320 -4.24 -34.29 -3.34
CA LYS A 320 -4.79 -34.29 -4.70
C LYS A 320 -3.69 -34.10 -5.75
N PHE A 321 -2.71 -33.26 -5.47
CA PHE A 321 -1.61 -32.99 -6.38
C PHE A 321 -0.70 -34.22 -6.58
N ILE A 322 -0.29 -34.86 -5.49
CA ILE A 322 0.66 -36.00 -5.51
C ILE A 322 0.00 -37.36 -5.74
N GLY A 323 -1.34 -37.45 -5.63
CA GLY A 323 -2.03 -38.74 -5.74
C GLY A 323 -1.86 -39.34 -7.13
N LEU A 324 -1.38 -40.57 -7.19
CA LEU A 324 -1.03 -41.30 -8.44
C LEU A 324 -2.21 -41.35 -9.43
N ASP A 325 -3.44 -41.44 -8.90
CA ASP A 325 -4.64 -41.50 -9.73
C ASP A 325 -5.12 -40.14 -10.25
N ASN A 326 -4.60 -39.04 -9.72
CA ASN A 326 -5.11 -37.70 -10.04
C ASN A 326 -4.46 -37.06 -11.28
N GLY A 327 -3.28 -37.52 -11.69
CA GLY A 327 -2.64 -37.10 -12.96
C GLY A 327 -1.96 -35.72 -12.96
N PHE A 328 -1.79 -35.06 -11.80
CA PHE A 328 -1.07 -33.77 -11.72
C PHE A 328 0.43 -33.91 -11.48
N LEU A 329 0.85 -35.05 -10.92
CA LEU A 329 2.24 -35.47 -10.78
C LEU A 329 2.34 -36.87 -11.40
N VAL A 330 2.97 -36.99 -12.56
CA VAL A 330 3.13 -38.26 -13.31
C VAL A 330 4.61 -38.42 -13.63
N ASP A 331 5.19 -39.57 -13.32
CA ASP A 331 6.63 -39.83 -13.50
C ASP A 331 7.51 -38.71 -12.91
N ASP A 332 7.16 -38.30 -11.68
CA ASP A 332 7.76 -37.19 -10.94
C ASP A 332 7.75 -35.82 -11.66
N THR A 333 6.94 -35.73 -12.71
CA THR A 333 6.80 -34.55 -13.56
C THR A 333 5.54 -33.77 -13.20
N ALA A 334 5.72 -32.47 -12.95
CA ALA A 334 4.66 -31.52 -12.69
C ALA A 334 4.80 -30.32 -13.63
N VAL A 335 3.67 -29.85 -14.17
CA VAL A 335 3.63 -28.71 -15.10
C VAL A 335 2.75 -27.58 -14.56
N PHE A 336 3.38 -26.44 -14.37
CA PHE A 336 2.75 -25.18 -13.97
C PHE A 336 2.71 -24.23 -15.16
N SER A 337 1.60 -23.52 -15.35
CA SER A 337 1.50 -22.54 -16.43
C SER A 337 0.81 -21.27 -15.97
N VAL A 338 1.22 -20.13 -16.52
CA VAL A 338 0.64 -18.83 -16.29
C VAL A 338 0.34 -18.19 -17.64
N SER A 339 -0.94 -17.97 -17.93
CA SER A 339 -1.34 -17.07 -19.02
C SER A 339 -1.69 -15.71 -18.44
N PHE A 340 -1.12 -14.64 -18.97
CA PHE A 340 -1.26 -13.30 -18.40
C PHE A 340 -1.60 -12.26 -19.46
N GLN A 341 -2.18 -11.16 -18.98
CA GLN A 341 -2.43 -9.94 -19.73
C GLN A 341 -2.21 -8.75 -18.80
N ALA A 342 -1.09 -8.08 -19.00
CA ALA A 342 -0.72 -6.84 -18.36
C ALA A 342 -1.38 -5.64 -19.04
N ILE A 343 -1.62 -4.61 -18.24
CA ILE A 343 -2.11 -3.32 -18.71
C ILE A 343 -0.90 -2.48 -19.09
N LYS A 344 -0.85 -2.09 -20.37
CA LYS A 344 0.17 -1.19 -20.90
C LYS A 344 -0.19 0.23 -20.53
N GLU A 345 0.46 0.76 -19.50
CA GLU A 345 0.16 2.09 -18.95
C GLU A 345 1.38 3.00 -18.93
N SER A 346 1.15 4.29 -18.80
CA SER A 346 2.20 5.28 -18.53
C SER A 346 1.61 6.40 -17.69
N SER A 347 2.40 6.95 -16.79
CA SER A 347 2.00 8.04 -15.91
C SER A 347 2.97 9.21 -15.97
N GLY A 348 2.50 10.41 -15.61
CA GLY A 348 3.34 11.60 -15.51
C GLY A 348 2.71 12.68 -14.66
N CYS A 349 3.53 13.60 -14.16
CA CYS A 349 3.05 14.76 -13.43
C CYS A 349 2.53 15.83 -14.41
N LEU A 350 1.38 16.43 -14.09
CA LEU A 350 0.85 17.60 -14.80
C LEU A 350 1.43 18.86 -14.19
N LYS A 351 1.94 19.75 -15.03
CA LYS A 351 2.20 21.14 -14.63
C LYS A 351 0.85 21.86 -14.48
N ILE A 352 0.38 22.03 -13.25
CA ILE A 352 -0.82 22.82 -13.00
C ILE A 352 -0.47 24.29 -13.26
N THR A 353 -1.11 24.88 -14.26
CA THR A 353 -1.00 26.32 -14.51
C THR A 353 -2.37 26.93 -14.23
N ARG A 354 -2.58 27.48 -13.03
CA ARG A 354 -3.71 28.37 -12.74
C ARG A 354 -3.21 29.80 -12.60
N THR A 355 -4.10 30.72 -12.95
CA THR A 355 -3.94 32.19 -13.04
C THR A 355 -3.30 32.85 -11.80
N PRO A 356 -2.60 33.99 -11.97
CA PRO A 356 -1.79 34.59 -10.93
C PRO A 356 -2.66 35.19 -9.82
N ALA A 357 -2.70 34.55 -8.65
CA ALA A 357 -2.98 35.26 -7.42
C ALA A 357 -1.70 36.03 -7.03
N VAL A 358 -1.81 37.37 -6.99
CA VAL A 358 -0.86 38.37 -6.49
C VAL A 358 0.61 37.92 -6.46
N LYS A 359 1.37 38.28 -7.51
CA LYS A 359 2.84 38.24 -7.50
C LYS A 359 3.36 39.21 -6.44
N ASN A 360 3.55 38.73 -5.22
CA ASN A 360 4.45 39.30 -4.22
C ASN A 360 4.80 38.22 -3.18
N SER A 361 5.53 37.19 -3.60
CA SER A 361 6.29 36.34 -2.67
C SER A 361 7.76 36.45 -3.01
N ILE A 362 8.51 37.15 -2.16
CA ILE A 362 9.96 37.16 -2.15
C ILE A 362 10.39 35.95 -1.32
N MET A 363 10.39 34.76 -1.91
CA MET A 363 11.01 33.55 -1.35
C MET A 363 11.50 32.66 -2.49
N PRO A 364 12.78 32.26 -2.53
CA PRO A 364 13.30 31.35 -3.53
C PRO A 364 12.94 29.89 -3.18
N ASN A 365 12.32 29.19 -4.15
CA ASN A 365 12.25 27.73 -4.32
C ASN A 365 11.69 26.85 -3.17
N LYS A 366 10.38 26.53 -3.24
CA LYS A 366 9.85 25.16 -3.06
C LYS A 366 8.55 25.04 -3.88
N PRO A 367 8.36 24.03 -4.75
CA PRO A 367 7.09 23.83 -5.45
C PRO A 367 5.98 23.56 -4.42
N ASP A 368 4.76 24.01 -4.71
CA ASP A 368 3.56 23.86 -3.89
C ASP A 368 3.21 22.39 -3.66
N TRP A 369 3.96 21.69 -2.80
CA TRP A 369 3.90 20.24 -2.66
C TRP A 369 2.53 19.72 -2.21
N TYR A 370 1.67 20.56 -1.63
CA TYR A 370 0.28 20.26 -1.29
C TYR A 370 -0.68 20.26 -2.48
N GLN A 371 -0.21 20.67 -3.65
CA GLN A 371 -0.96 20.66 -4.89
C GLN A 371 -0.20 19.89 -5.95
N GLY A 372 -0.91 19.07 -6.71
CA GLY A 372 -0.27 18.29 -7.77
C GLY A 372 -1.28 17.80 -8.77
N GLY A 373 -0.80 17.54 -9.99
CA GLY A 373 -1.60 16.95 -11.02
C GLY A 373 -0.94 15.68 -11.54
N PHE A 374 -1.76 14.71 -11.90
CA PHE A 374 -1.32 13.39 -12.34
C PHE A 374 -2.07 13.00 -13.61
N VAL A 375 -1.32 12.55 -14.62
CA VAL A 375 -1.86 11.93 -15.83
C VAL A 375 -1.58 10.45 -15.78
N TRP A 376 -2.61 9.67 -16.08
CA TRP A 376 -2.52 8.24 -16.29
C TRP A 376 -3.08 7.88 -17.66
N LYS A 377 -2.26 7.22 -18.46
CA LYS A 377 -2.64 6.75 -19.79
C LYS A 377 -2.68 5.24 -19.79
N ILE A 378 -3.76 4.68 -20.32
CA ILE A 378 -3.89 3.24 -20.54
C ILE A 378 -4.01 3.00 -22.04
N LYS A 379 -3.11 2.18 -22.59
CA LYS A 379 -3.19 1.68 -23.97
C LYS A 379 -3.99 0.38 -24.00
N ASN A 380 -4.47 0.03 -25.18
CA ASN A 380 -5.28 -1.16 -25.43
C ASN A 380 -6.56 -1.22 -24.56
N PHE A 381 -7.21 -0.07 -24.31
CA PHE A 381 -8.29 0.06 -23.33
C PHE A 381 -9.60 -0.62 -23.76
N THR A 382 -9.92 -0.61 -25.04
CA THR A 382 -11.05 -1.36 -25.62
C THR A 382 -10.80 -2.86 -25.51
N ARG A 383 -9.57 -3.31 -25.78
CA ARG A 383 -9.17 -4.72 -25.58
C ARG A 383 -9.32 -5.14 -24.11
N LEU A 384 -8.97 -4.27 -23.16
CA LEU A 384 -9.19 -4.50 -21.74
C LEU A 384 -10.69 -4.67 -21.42
N LYS A 385 -11.56 -3.77 -21.89
CA LYS A 385 -13.03 -3.86 -21.76
C LYS A 385 -13.56 -5.18 -22.31
N ASP A 386 -13.16 -5.56 -23.52
CA ASP A 386 -13.64 -6.78 -24.19
C ASP A 386 -13.17 -8.05 -23.48
N LEU A 387 -11.93 -8.05 -22.97
CA LEU A 387 -11.43 -9.14 -22.13
C LEU A 387 -12.29 -9.31 -20.87
N MET A 388 -12.56 -8.23 -20.16
CA MET A 388 -13.41 -8.27 -18.96
C MET A 388 -14.82 -8.75 -19.27
N LYS A 389 -15.40 -8.33 -20.42
CA LYS A 389 -16.70 -8.81 -20.88
C LYS A 389 -16.65 -10.32 -21.19
N LYS A 390 -15.65 -10.78 -21.95
CA LYS A 390 -15.47 -12.20 -22.33
C LYS A 390 -15.29 -13.09 -21.11
N ARG A 391 -14.53 -12.63 -20.10
CA ARG A 391 -14.29 -13.35 -18.84
C ARG A 391 -15.39 -13.14 -17.79
N LYS A 392 -16.45 -12.39 -18.10
CA LYS A 392 -17.54 -12.02 -17.17
C LYS A 392 -17.04 -11.38 -15.86
N ILE A 393 -15.95 -10.62 -15.94
CA ILE A 393 -15.37 -9.90 -14.81
C ILE A 393 -16.22 -8.63 -14.58
N VAL A 394 -16.62 -8.43 -13.32
CA VAL A 394 -17.46 -7.34 -12.82
C VAL A 394 -16.80 -6.75 -11.59
N GLY A 395 -16.93 -5.42 -11.39
CA GLY A 395 -16.42 -4.74 -10.20
C GLY A 395 -14.89 -4.74 -10.08
N LEU A 396 -14.18 -4.94 -11.19
CA LEU A 396 -12.73 -4.91 -11.22
C LEU A 396 -12.22 -3.48 -11.12
N ALA A 397 -11.58 -3.16 -9.99
CA ALA A 397 -10.80 -1.94 -9.82
C ALA A 397 -9.42 -2.09 -10.47
N VAL A 398 -9.12 -1.22 -11.42
CA VAL A 398 -7.77 -1.05 -11.96
C VAL A 398 -7.19 0.23 -11.37
N ASN A 399 -6.02 0.11 -10.75
CA ASN A 399 -5.39 1.24 -10.07
C ASN A 399 -4.14 1.67 -10.82
N SER A 400 -3.92 2.98 -10.92
CA SER A 400 -2.67 3.55 -11.44
C SER A 400 -1.49 3.25 -10.52
N ARG A 401 -0.28 3.68 -10.92
CA ARG A 401 0.84 3.88 -9.99
C ARG A 401 0.44 4.87 -8.90
N ARG A 402 1.07 4.73 -7.73
CA ARG A 402 0.99 5.74 -6.68
C ARG A 402 1.67 7.04 -7.14
N PHE A 403 1.16 8.17 -6.70
CA PHE A 403 1.76 9.48 -6.87
C PHE A 403 1.58 10.26 -5.57
N GLN A 404 2.64 10.95 -5.15
CA GLN A 404 2.65 11.67 -3.89
C GLN A 404 2.26 13.13 -4.12
N ILE A 405 1.33 13.61 -3.28
CA ILE A 405 1.00 15.03 -3.14
C ILE A 405 0.87 15.26 -1.65
N GLY A 406 1.48 16.32 -1.14
CA GLY A 406 1.59 16.45 0.30
C GLY A 406 2.48 15.34 0.87
N ASN A 407 2.11 14.90 2.06
CA ASN A 407 2.68 13.72 2.71
C ASN A 407 1.80 12.50 2.44
N GLN A 408 1.01 12.56 1.36
CA GLN A 408 -0.05 11.61 1.10
C GLN A 408 0.18 10.93 -0.24
N ASP A 409 0.09 9.61 -0.21
CA ASP A 409 0.17 8.78 -1.41
C ASP A 409 -1.23 8.55 -1.96
N PHE A 410 -1.40 8.94 -3.21
CA PHE A 410 -2.63 8.77 -3.95
C PHE A 410 -2.45 7.78 -5.08
N HIS A 411 -3.55 7.19 -5.51
CA HIS A 411 -3.65 6.51 -6.78
C HIS A 411 -5.01 6.76 -7.40
N LEU A 412 -5.07 6.63 -8.72
CA LEU A 412 -6.33 6.65 -9.46
C LEU A 412 -6.91 5.25 -9.51
N GLY A 413 -8.18 5.11 -9.12
CA GLY A 413 -8.94 3.89 -9.23
C GLY A 413 -10.01 4.01 -10.30
N VAL A 414 -10.02 3.10 -11.27
CA VAL A 414 -11.05 3.06 -12.32
C VAL A 414 -11.73 1.71 -12.38
N TYR A 415 -13.02 1.73 -12.69
CA TYR A 415 -13.81 0.53 -12.97
C TYR A 415 -14.23 0.61 -14.43
N PRO A 416 -13.49 0.00 -15.37
CA PRO A 416 -13.73 0.22 -16.80
C PRO A 416 -15.08 -0.30 -17.30
N ARG A 417 -15.69 -1.25 -16.55
CA ARG A 417 -17.07 -1.73 -16.77
C ARG A 417 -18.06 -1.21 -15.73
N GLY A 418 -17.67 -0.23 -14.92
CA GLY A 418 -18.52 0.31 -13.87
C GLY A 418 -18.78 -0.66 -12.73
N LEU A 419 -19.54 -0.13 -11.77
CA LEU A 419 -20.03 -0.84 -10.58
C LEU A 419 -21.50 -1.28 -10.71
N SER A 420 -22.27 -0.69 -11.63
CA SER A 420 -23.69 -1.00 -11.84
C SER A 420 -23.90 -2.36 -12.53
N GLN A 421 -25.07 -2.97 -12.31
CA GLN A 421 -25.52 -4.20 -12.97
C GLN A 421 -26.92 -3.99 -13.59
N PRO A 422 -27.08 -4.01 -14.93
CA PRO A 422 -26.02 -4.15 -15.93
C PRO A 422 -25.07 -2.93 -15.97
N PRO A 423 -23.81 -3.12 -16.38
CA PRO A 423 -22.86 -2.04 -16.61
C PRO A 423 -23.38 -0.93 -17.52
N SER A 424 -23.47 0.29 -16.99
CA SER A 424 -23.96 1.48 -17.71
C SER A 424 -22.96 2.64 -17.71
N HIS A 425 -22.28 2.87 -16.59
CA HIS A 425 -21.36 3.98 -16.39
C HIS A 425 -19.95 3.50 -16.06
N PHE A 426 -18.96 4.21 -16.57
CA PHE A 426 -17.58 4.15 -16.10
C PHE A 426 -17.48 4.83 -14.74
N SER A 427 -16.76 4.21 -13.80
CA SER A 427 -16.55 4.76 -12.45
C SER A 427 -15.08 5.17 -12.28
N PHE A 428 -14.85 6.31 -11.62
CA PHE A 428 -13.53 6.92 -11.49
C PHE A 428 -13.37 7.59 -10.12
N TYR A 429 -12.27 7.25 -9.45
CA TYR A 429 -12.00 7.64 -8.08
C TYR A 429 -10.53 8.05 -7.87
N LEU A 430 -10.34 8.94 -6.90
CA LEU A 430 -9.09 9.22 -6.22
C LEU A 430 -9.06 8.37 -4.95
N GLN A 431 -8.03 7.55 -4.80
CA GLN A 431 -7.83 6.68 -3.65
C GLN A 431 -6.59 7.11 -2.91
N VAL A 432 -6.63 6.98 -1.59
CA VAL A 432 -5.54 7.33 -0.69
C VAL A 432 -5.00 6.07 -0.03
N ASP A 433 -3.69 5.88 -0.12
CA ASP A 433 -3.00 4.81 0.60
C ASP A 433 -2.32 5.42 1.82
N ASN A 434 -2.70 4.97 3.01
CA ASN A 434 -2.17 5.50 4.25
C ASN A 434 -1.95 4.38 5.24
N GLN A 435 -0.70 3.94 5.34
CA GLN A 435 -0.29 2.81 6.18
C GLN A 435 0.36 3.24 7.50
N ASN A 436 0.82 4.50 7.59
CA ASN A 436 1.65 4.99 8.71
C ASN A 436 1.08 6.21 9.45
N SER A 437 -0.21 6.51 9.27
CA SER A 437 -0.84 7.65 9.95
C SER A 437 -1.42 7.28 11.32
N SER A 438 -1.63 8.30 12.15
CA SER A 438 -2.39 8.16 13.40
C SER A 438 -3.78 7.53 13.15
N PRO A 439 -4.33 6.82 14.15
CA PRO A 439 -5.66 6.22 14.05
C PRO A 439 -6.80 7.23 13.77
N ASP A 440 -6.55 8.52 14.00
CA ASP A 440 -7.54 9.60 13.80
C ASP A 440 -7.15 10.55 12.64
N TRP A 441 -6.34 10.07 11.70
CA TRP A 441 -5.93 10.90 10.57
C TRP A 441 -7.12 11.33 9.71
N SER A 442 -7.06 12.55 9.20
CA SER A 442 -7.93 13.00 8.14
C SER A 442 -7.25 14.06 7.27
N CYS A 443 -7.69 14.18 6.03
CA CYS A 443 -7.15 15.16 5.09
C CYS A 443 -8.26 15.71 4.21
N PHE A 444 -8.52 17.01 4.32
CA PHE A 444 -9.44 17.69 3.41
C PHE A 444 -8.79 17.95 2.06
N VAL A 445 -9.51 17.64 1.00
CA VAL A 445 -9.00 17.66 -0.36
C VAL A 445 -9.99 18.34 -1.30
N SER A 446 -9.48 19.24 -2.13
CA SER A 446 -10.12 19.64 -3.38
C SER A 446 -9.53 18.80 -4.50
N TYR A 447 -10.38 18.09 -5.23
CA TYR A 447 -9.91 17.25 -6.33
C TYR A 447 -10.79 17.40 -7.56
N ARG A 448 -10.15 17.31 -8.73
CA ARG A 448 -10.81 17.26 -10.03
C ARG A 448 -10.32 16.04 -10.78
N LEU A 449 -11.24 15.15 -11.13
CA LEU A 449 -10.98 14.00 -11.98
C LEU A 449 -11.48 14.27 -13.39
N SER A 450 -10.70 13.87 -14.40
CA SER A 450 -11.04 14.11 -15.80
C SER A 450 -10.73 12.93 -16.70
N VAL A 451 -11.60 12.69 -17.68
CA VAL A 451 -11.31 11.86 -18.86
C VAL A 451 -11.08 12.83 -20.02
N LYS A 452 -9.85 12.87 -20.53
CA LYS A 452 -9.49 13.82 -21.59
C LYS A 452 -10.06 13.36 -22.93
N ASN A 453 -10.67 14.30 -23.63
CA ASN A 453 -10.99 14.13 -25.03
C ASN A 453 -9.76 14.48 -25.87
N GLN A 454 -9.28 13.51 -26.64
CA GLN A 454 -7.99 13.59 -27.34
C GLN A 454 -8.13 14.24 -28.73
N ARG A 455 -9.35 14.49 -29.20
CA ARG A 455 -9.62 15.19 -30.47
C ARG A 455 -9.99 16.64 -30.26
N CYS A 456 -10.71 16.95 -29.18
CA CYS A 456 -11.15 18.31 -28.86
C CYS A 456 -11.11 18.50 -27.34
N MET A 457 -10.16 19.29 -26.85
CA MET A 457 -9.92 19.45 -25.41
C MET A 457 -11.15 19.96 -24.64
N ASP A 458 -11.96 20.83 -25.25
CA ASP A 458 -13.17 21.41 -24.67
C ASP A 458 -14.29 20.38 -24.44
N LYS A 459 -14.23 19.22 -25.12
CA LYS A 459 -15.14 18.09 -24.93
C LYS A 459 -14.65 17.11 -23.85
N SER A 460 -13.58 17.43 -23.12
CA SER A 460 -13.14 16.62 -21.98
C SER A 460 -14.21 16.64 -20.88
N VAL A 461 -14.40 15.50 -20.21
CA VAL A 461 -15.33 15.42 -19.09
C VAL A 461 -14.54 15.51 -17.80
N SER A 462 -14.86 16.53 -17.02
CA SER A 462 -14.25 16.79 -15.72
C SER A 462 -15.33 16.90 -14.65
N LYS A 463 -15.09 16.29 -13.49
CA LYS A 463 -15.90 16.50 -12.28
C LYS A 463 -14.97 16.86 -11.14
N ASP A 464 -15.39 17.80 -10.31
CA ASP A 464 -14.62 18.25 -9.15
C ASP A 464 -15.47 18.24 -7.88
N SER A 465 -14.85 17.85 -6.78
CA SER A 465 -15.48 17.82 -5.46
C SER A 465 -14.52 18.32 -4.38
N LEU A 466 -15.09 18.54 -3.20
CA LEU A 466 -14.37 18.79 -1.97
C LEU A 466 -14.85 17.74 -0.97
N ASP A 467 -13.92 17.05 -0.33
CA ASP A 467 -14.27 16.09 0.71
C ASP A 467 -13.07 15.80 1.61
N ARG A 468 -13.25 14.95 2.61
CA ARG A 468 -12.23 14.55 3.57
C ARG A 468 -11.95 13.07 3.49
N PHE A 469 -10.69 12.73 3.23
CA PHE A 469 -10.20 11.37 3.44
C PHE A 469 -10.04 11.10 4.93
N SER A 470 -10.31 9.85 5.33
CA SER A 470 -10.20 9.36 6.71
C SER A 470 -10.04 7.85 6.73
N ASN A 471 -9.97 7.25 7.91
CA ASN A 471 -10.02 5.80 8.05
C ASN A 471 -11.33 5.17 7.54
N ALA A 472 -12.45 5.89 7.64
CA ALA A 472 -13.75 5.44 7.12
C ALA A 472 -13.88 5.67 5.60
N THR A 473 -13.22 6.70 5.08
CA THR A 473 -13.33 7.13 3.67
C THR A 473 -11.97 7.17 3.01
N LYS A 474 -11.59 6.09 2.32
CA LYS A 474 -10.31 5.97 1.59
C LYS A 474 -10.43 6.15 0.07
N GLU A 475 -11.63 6.36 -0.43
CA GLU A 475 -11.93 6.48 -1.86
C GLU A 475 -12.95 7.58 -2.08
N LEU A 476 -12.63 8.54 -2.94
CA LEU A 476 -13.48 9.68 -3.28
C LEU A 476 -13.64 9.78 -4.80
N GLY A 477 -14.86 9.95 -5.30
CA GLY A 477 -15.11 10.03 -6.73
C GLY A 477 -16.54 9.68 -7.11
N TRP A 478 -16.73 9.18 -8.33
CA TRP A 478 -18.05 8.98 -8.91
C TRP A 478 -18.23 7.56 -9.43
N CYS A 479 -19.26 6.88 -8.94
CA CYS A 479 -19.72 5.60 -9.48
C CYS A 479 -20.27 5.77 -10.91
N GLU A 480 -20.88 6.92 -11.20
CA GLU A 480 -21.41 7.30 -12.50
C GLU A 480 -20.66 8.50 -13.07
N PHE A 481 -19.41 8.28 -13.52
CA PHE A 481 -18.57 9.36 -14.04
C PHE A 481 -18.93 9.72 -15.50
N LEU A 482 -18.92 8.74 -16.39
CA LEU A 482 -19.18 8.89 -17.83
C LEU A 482 -19.91 7.64 -18.35
N THR A 483 -20.89 7.79 -19.25
CA THR A 483 -21.60 6.63 -19.81
C THR A 483 -20.65 5.74 -20.62
N LEU A 484 -20.78 4.42 -20.51
CA LEU A 484 -19.94 3.49 -21.29
C LEU A 484 -20.19 3.64 -22.79
N ASN A 485 -21.41 4.02 -23.20
CA ASN A 485 -21.74 4.29 -24.60
C ASN A 485 -20.93 5.48 -25.14
N SER A 486 -20.92 6.61 -24.43
CA SER A 486 -20.14 7.79 -24.84
C SER A 486 -18.63 7.51 -24.79
N LEU A 487 -18.15 6.85 -23.73
CA LEU A 487 -16.73 6.58 -23.54
C LEU A 487 -16.12 5.72 -24.66
N PHE A 488 -16.85 4.71 -25.12
CA PHE A 488 -16.38 3.76 -26.14
C PHE A 488 -16.92 4.03 -27.55
N ASP A 489 -17.66 5.13 -27.74
CA ASP A 489 -18.01 5.61 -29.07
C ASP A 489 -16.74 6.07 -29.81
N GLN A 490 -16.55 5.59 -31.03
CA GLN A 490 -15.37 5.89 -31.83
C GLN A 490 -15.31 7.36 -32.26
N ASP A 491 -16.44 8.06 -32.26
CA ASP A 491 -16.56 9.46 -32.66
C ASP A 491 -16.44 10.44 -31.49
N SER A 492 -16.63 9.96 -30.25
CA SER A 492 -16.60 10.81 -29.05
C SER A 492 -15.23 11.40 -28.76
N GLY A 493 -14.14 10.72 -29.15
CA GLY A 493 -12.76 11.21 -28.99
C GLY A 493 -12.11 10.93 -27.62
N PHE A 494 -12.76 10.18 -26.73
CA PHE A 494 -12.17 9.79 -25.44
C PHE A 494 -11.12 8.68 -25.58
N VAL A 495 -11.36 7.70 -26.46
CA VAL A 495 -10.42 6.62 -26.79
C VAL A 495 -9.90 6.84 -28.21
N VAL A 496 -8.61 7.15 -28.35
CA VAL A 496 -7.95 7.39 -29.65
C VAL A 496 -6.72 6.49 -29.74
N GLY A 497 -6.57 5.74 -30.85
CA GLY A 497 -5.50 4.74 -30.98
C GLY A 497 -5.53 3.70 -29.86
N ASP A 498 -6.74 3.28 -29.47
CA ASP A 498 -7.03 2.41 -28.30
C ASP A 498 -6.39 2.86 -26.98
N THR A 499 -6.10 4.16 -26.85
CA THR A 499 -5.50 4.77 -25.67
C THR A 499 -6.50 5.72 -25.02
N ILE A 500 -6.59 5.70 -23.68
CA ILE A 500 -7.41 6.62 -22.88
C ILE A 500 -6.53 7.40 -21.90
N HIS A 501 -6.89 8.66 -21.64
CA HIS A 501 -6.15 9.58 -20.76
C HIS A 501 -7.02 9.99 -19.57
N PHE A 502 -6.62 9.58 -18.38
CA PHE A 502 -7.15 10.03 -17.11
C PHE A 502 -6.27 11.13 -16.52
N CYS A 503 -6.90 12.13 -15.90
CA CYS A 503 -6.20 13.17 -15.17
C CYS A 503 -6.82 13.35 -13.79
N ALA A 504 -5.97 13.62 -12.81
CA ALA A 504 -6.37 14.13 -11.52
C ALA A 504 -5.60 15.40 -11.22
N GLU A 505 -6.29 16.39 -10.65
CA GLU A 505 -5.67 17.53 -10.00
C GLU A 505 -6.15 17.53 -8.56
N VAL A 506 -5.21 17.67 -7.63
CA VAL A 506 -5.46 17.51 -6.20
C VAL A 506 -4.82 18.69 -5.48
N LEU A 507 -5.55 19.28 -4.55
CA LEU A 507 -5.10 20.32 -3.64
C LEU A 507 -5.50 19.90 -2.22
N LEU A 508 -4.51 19.71 -1.36
CA LEU A 508 -4.70 19.33 0.04
C LEU A 508 -4.77 20.56 0.93
N LEU A 509 -5.68 20.53 1.90
CA LEU A 509 -5.69 21.50 2.99
C LEU A 509 -4.61 21.09 3.99
N LYS A 510 -3.60 21.93 4.17
CA LYS A 510 -2.67 21.82 5.27
C LYS A 510 -3.35 22.42 6.49
N GLU A 511 -3.71 21.59 7.46
CA GLU A 511 -4.43 22.05 8.65
C GLU A 511 -3.81 21.52 9.95
N THR A 512 -3.99 22.30 11.01
CA THR A 512 -3.82 21.87 12.40
C THR A 512 -5.18 21.96 13.07
N PHE A 513 -5.58 20.89 13.74
CA PHE A 513 -6.83 20.81 14.48
C PHE A 513 -6.52 20.34 15.90
N LEU A 514 -6.87 21.15 16.90
CA LEU A 514 -6.63 20.88 18.31
C LEU A 514 -7.93 21.06 19.09
N MET A 515 -8.14 20.22 20.10
CA MET A 515 -9.31 20.28 20.95
C MET A 515 -8.92 20.24 22.42
N GLY A 516 -9.49 21.16 23.19
CA GLY A 516 -9.30 21.25 24.63
C GLY A 516 -8.22 22.24 25.05
N ASN A 517 -8.45 22.85 26.22
CA ASN A 517 -7.64 23.97 26.72
C ASN A 517 -6.17 23.59 26.93
N THR A 518 -5.89 22.35 27.35
CA THR A 518 -4.52 21.86 27.59
C THR A 518 -3.71 21.74 26.30
N GLU A 519 -4.30 21.21 25.23
CA GLU A 519 -3.62 21.07 23.93
C GLU A 519 -3.29 22.43 23.33
N LEU A 520 -4.24 23.37 23.39
CA LEU A 520 -4.05 24.73 22.89
C LEU A 520 -2.98 25.49 23.70
N ARG A 521 -2.94 25.33 25.02
CA ARG A 521 -1.87 25.89 25.89
C ARG A 521 -0.50 25.34 25.50
N ASN A 522 -0.40 24.02 25.29
CA ASN A 522 0.84 23.38 24.86
C ASN A 522 1.30 23.85 23.48
N ALA A 523 0.35 24.16 22.58
CA ALA A 523 0.61 24.75 21.28
C ALA A 523 0.90 26.27 21.31
N GLY A 524 0.95 26.89 22.50
CA GLY A 524 1.33 28.29 22.69
C GLY A 524 0.20 29.30 22.44
N PHE A 525 -1.06 28.86 22.38
CA PHE A 525 -2.20 29.78 22.27
C PHE A 525 -2.56 30.34 23.65
N PRO A 526 -2.76 31.66 23.79
CA PRO A 526 -3.17 32.26 25.06
C PRO A 526 -4.64 31.95 25.33
N VAL A 527 -4.88 30.93 26.17
CA VAL A 527 -6.25 30.52 26.58
C VAL A 527 -6.68 31.22 27.88
N ASP A 528 -5.75 31.83 28.63
CA ASP A 528 -6.02 32.36 29.98
C ASP A 528 -7.01 33.54 30.04
N HIS A 529 -7.19 34.27 28.93
CA HIS A 529 -8.17 35.37 28.83
C HIS A 529 -9.57 34.91 28.41
N LEU A 530 -9.73 33.65 27.99
CA LEU A 530 -11.01 33.08 27.57
C LEU A 530 -11.70 32.49 28.80
N SER A 531 -12.33 33.36 29.60
CA SER A 531 -13.08 32.97 30.79
C SER A 531 -14.31 32.14 30.42
N GLY A 532 -14.28 30.83 30.69
CA GLY A 532 -15.45 29.92 30.58
C GLY A 532 -15.06 28.44 30.70
N GLU A 533 -15.94 27.63 31.28
CA GLU A 533 -15.78 26.16 31.44
C GLU A 533 -15.99 25.35 30.14
N GLY A 534 -16.27 26.04 29.02
CA GLY A 534 -16.61 25.40 27.74
C GLY A 534 -15.41 24.88 26.94
N GLU A 535 -15.61 23.80 26.19
CA GLU A 535 -14.61 23.18 25.32
C GLU A 535 -14.20 24.11 24.17
N LEU A 536 -12.87 24.27 24.00
CA LEU A 536 -12.28 25.14 22.99
C LEU A 536 -11.66 24.30 21.86
N VAL A 537 -12.01 24.64 20.63
CA VAL A 537 -11.51 24.03 19.40
C VAL A 537 -10.73 25.06 18.61
N LEU A 538 -9.53 24.68 18.15
CA LEU A 538 -8.74 25.46 17.21
C LEU A 538 -8.69 24.72 15.88
N TRP A 539 -9.03 25.43 14.81
CA TRP A 539 -8.77 25.00 13.45
C TRP A 539 -7.91 26.03 12.74
N MET A 540 -6.69 25.63 12.40
CA MET A 540 -5.76 26.45 11.64
C MET A 540 -5.58 25.88 10.25
N MET A 541 -5.84 26.71 9.23
CA MET A 541 -5.67 26.39 7.83
C MET A 541 -4.41 27.09 7.32
N HIS A 542 -3.35 26.34 7.06
CA HIS A 542 -2.01 26.89 6.83
C HIS A 542 -1.72 27.30 5.39
N ASN A 543 -2.52 26.84 4.43
CA ASN A 543 -2.45 27.22 3.02
C ASN A 543 -3.77 27.82 2.55
N PHE A 544 -4.38 28.66 3.40
CA PHE A 544 -5.71 29.22 3.20
C PHE A 544 -5.83 29.96 1.86
N MET A 545 -4.77 30.64 1.43
CA MET A 545 -4.72 31.36 0.14
C MET A 545 -4.99 30.46 -1.06
N SER A 546 -4.64 29.17 -0.99
CA SER A 546 -4.92 28.19 -2.06
C SER A 546 -6.42 27.85 -2.17
N PHE A 547 -7.18 28.05 -1.08
CA PHE A 547 -8.61 27.72 -0.99
C PHE A 547 -9.52 28.93 -1.15
N ILE A 548 -8.99 30.15 -1.17
CA ILE A 548 -9.81 31.37 -1.17
C ILE A 548 -10.77 31.47 -2.36
N GLY A 549 -10.33 31.05 -3.55
CA GLY A 549 -11.17 31.00 -4.74
C GLY A 549 -12.17 29.84 -4.74
N ILE A 550 -11.93 28.80 -3.92
CA ILE A 550 -12.88 27.71 -3.71
C ILE A 550 -14.03 28.20 -2.82
N LEU A 551 -13.72 29.00 -1.80
CA LEU A 551 -14.69 29.56 -0.86
C LEU A 551 -15.79 30.40 -1.52
N GLU A 552 -15.53 30.94 -2.72
CA GLU A 552 -16.50 31.68 -3.52
C GLU A 552 -17.70 30.85 -3.96
N THR A 553 -17.53 29.53 -4.06
CA THR A 553 -18.58 28.64 -4.59
C THR A 553 -18.92 27.49 -3.64
N ARG A 554 -18.05 27.19 -2.67
CA ARG A 554 -18.20 26.01 -1.80
C ARG A 554 -17.69 26.29 -0.40
N LYS A 555 -18.23 25.57 0.59
CA LYS A 555 -17.71 25.56 1.96
C LYS A 555 -16.52 24.59 2.09
N ILE A 556 -15.63 24.87 3.02
CA ILE A 556 -14.63 23.93 3.55
C ILE A 556 -14.96 23.62 5.00
N VAL A 557 -14.66 22.41 5.45
CA VAL A 557 -15.02 21.95 6.80
C VAL A 557 -13.83 21.36 7.54
N SER A 558 -13.78 21.59 8.85
CA SER A 558 -12.78 21.03 9.76
C SER A 558 -12.93 19.51 9.89
N PRO A 559 -11.98 18.83 10.56
CA PRO A 559 -12.25 17.52 11.16
C PRO A 559 -13.49 17.59 12.05
N ALA A 560 -14.19 16.46 12.14
CA ALA A 560 -15.34 16.33 13.02
C ALA A 560 -14.88 16.10 14.45
N PHE A 561 -15.58 16.69 15.42
CA PHE A 561 -15.29 16.57 16.85
C PHE A 561 -16.57 16.33 17.63
N GLU A 562 -16.47 15.67 18.78
CA GLU A 562 -17.63 15.26 19.58
C GLU A 562 -17.78 16.15 20.80
N VAL A 563 -18.98 16.68 21.02
CA VAL A 563 -19.35 17.46 22.22
C VAL A 563 -20.71 16.97 22.67
N GLY A 564 -20.86 16.61 23.95
CA GLY A 564 -22.17 16.22 24.50
C GLY A 564 -22.84 15.01 23.83
N GLY A 565 -22.07 14.13 23.16
CA GLY A 565 -22.58 12.94 22.47
C GLY A 565 -23.06 13.17 21.03
N PHE A 566 -22.81 14.34 20.45
CA PHE A 566 -23.08 14.63 19.02
C PHE A 566 -21.83 15.17 18.32
N GLN A 567 -21.76 14.92 17.00
CA GLN A 567 -20.59 15.23 16.19
C GLN A 567 -20.77 16.57 15.44
N LEU A 568 -19.86 17.51 15.70
CA LEU A 568 -19.83 18.86 15.17
C LEU A 568 -18.66 19.07 14.19
N GLN A 569 -18.81 20.05 13.30
CA GLN A 569 -17.78 20.52 12.37
C GLN A 569 -17.84 22.04 12.22
N ILE A 570 -16.67 22.68 12.12
CA ILE A 570 -16.57 24.10 11.76
C ILE A 570 -16.55 24.19 10.24
N GLY A 571 -17.48 24.96 9.67
CA GLY A 571 -17.54 25.28 8.25
C GLY A 571 -17.08 26.71 7.97
N VAL A 572 -16.38 26.92 6.87
CA VAL A 572 -15.96 28.23 6.37
C VAL A 572 -16.40 28.40 4.93
N CYS A 573 -16.93 29.58 4.59
CA CYS A 573 -17.33 29.95 3.23
C CYS A 573 -17.10 31.46 3.01
N LYS A 574 -17.23 31.91 1.75
CA LYS A 574 -17.22 33.33 1.40
C LYS A 574 -18.61 33.73 0.94
N SER A 575 -19.16 34.80 1.51
CA SER A 575 -20.45 35.40 1.10
C SER A 575 -20.27 36.89 0.89
N LEU A 576 -20.66 37.40 -0.29
CA LEU A 576 -20.58 38.83 -0.65
C LEU A 576 -19.23 39.48 -0.27
N ASP A 577 -18.15 38.77 -0.61
CA ASP A 577 -16.76 39.14 -0.32
C ASP A 577 -16.33 39.15 1.16
N SER A 578 -17.21 38.73 2.06
CA SER A 578 -16.89 38.52 3.47
C SER A 578 -16.60 37.06 3.78
N ILE A 579 -15.64 36.82 4.67
CA ILE A 579 -15.41 35.48 5.24
C ILE A 579 -16.49 35.20 6.27
N CYS A 580 -17.08 34.03 6.13
CA CYS A 580 -18.12 33.51 6.99
C CYS A 580 -17.66 32.20 7.60
N ALA A 581 -18.05 31.95 8.85
CA ALA A 581 -17.92 30.63 9.45
C ALA A 581 -19.19 30.26 10.22
N PHE A 582 -19.38 28.98 10.42
CA PHE A 582 -20.55 28.43 11.10
C PHE A 582 -20.20 27.09 11.72
N LEU A 583 -21.02 26.65 12.65
CA LEU A 583 -20.96 25.31 13.23
C LEU A 583 -22.07 24.47 12.58
N GLU A 584 -21.76 23.22 12.24
CA GLU A 584 -22.75 22.28 11.73
C GLU A 584 -22.66 20.93 12.46
N CYS A 585 -23.82 20.29 12.63
CA CYS A 585 -23.94 18.97 13.23
C CYS A 585 -24.17 17.93 12.13
N ASN A 586 -23.47 16.80 12.18
CA ASN A 586 -23.73 15.70 11.26
C ASN A 586 -24.78 14.74 11.86
N PRO A 587 -26.03 14.70 11.35
CA PRO A 587 -27.10 13.93 11.95
C PRO A 587 -26.94 12.41 11.78
N SER A 588 -26.04 11.92 10.91
CA SER A 588 -25.89 10.49 10.60
C SER A 588 -25.17 9.67 11.67
N VAL A 589 -24.68 10.29 12.75
CA VAL A 589 -23.79 9.65 13.75
C VAL A 589 -24.41 9.61 15.16
N THR A 590 -25.58 10.20 15.37
CA THR A 590 -26.21 10.20 16.70
C THR A 590 -26.91 8.86 16.98
N SER A 591 -26.76 8.35 18.20
CA SER A 591 -27.44 7.13 18.68
C SER A 591 -28.94 7.32 18.90
N ASP A 592 -29.41 8.57 18.89
CA ASP A 592 -30.79 8.98 19.15
C ASP A 592 -31.18 10.05 18.13
N SER A 593 -31.66 9.64 16.95
CA SER A 593 -32.01 10.52 15.82
C SER A 593 -33.16 11.49 16.13
N ASP A 594 -33.83 11.31 17.26
CA ASP A 594 -35.08 12.01 17.60
C ASP A 594 -34.86 13.25 18.46
N LYS A 595 -33.69 13.44 19.09
CA LYS A 595 -33.41 14.62 19.93
C LYS A 595 -32.83 15.80 19.14
N ASN A 596 -33.46 16.96 19.28
CA ASN A 596 -32.97 18.25 18.76
C ASN A 596 -32.24 18.98 19.90
N PHE A 597 -31.07 19.56 19.64
CA PHE A 597 -30.29 20.29 20.65
C PHE A 597 -30.08 21.73 20.21
N LEU A 598 -30.21 22.67 21.13
CA LEU A 598 -29.77 24.05 20.96
C LEU A 598 -28.33 24.14 21.44
N VAL A 599 -27.41 24.46 20.52
CA VAL A 599 -25.99 24.62 20.82
C VAL A 599 -25.65 26.10 20.81
N SER A 600 -25.18 26.62 21.95
CA SER A 600 -24.62 27.96 22.06
C SER A 600 -23.12 27.91 21.89
N TYR A 601 -22.58 28.74 21.00
CA TYR A 601 -21.16 28.77 20.73
C TYR A 601 -20.70 30.18 20.39
N LYS A 602 -19.42 30.46 20.67
CA LYS A 602 -18.76 31.65 20.17
C LYS A 602 -17.58 31.27 19.30
N MET A 603 -17.46 31.97 18.18
CA MET A 603 -16.42 31.72 17.19
C MET A 603 -15.57 32.97 16.98
N SER A 604 -14.29 32.78 16.74
CA SER A 604 -13.32 33.84 16.55
C SER A 604 -12.52 33.64 15.28
N LEU A 605 -12.40 34.71 14.50
CA LEU A 605 -11.31 34.84 13.54
C LEU A 605 -10.11 35.42 14.31
N ALA A 606 -9.11 34.58 14.57
CA ALA A 606 -8.01 34.95 15.46
C ALA A 606 -7.09 35.98 14.80
N ASN A 607 -6.76 37.04 15.54
CA ASN A 607 -5.66 37.91 15.16
C ASN A 607 -4.35 37.29 15.70
N GLN A 608 -3.50 36.84 14.78
CA GLN A 608 -2.28 36.09 15.08
C GLN A 608 -1.09 37.00 15.43
N LYS A 609 -1.18 38.32 15.17
CA LYS A 609 -0.18 39.31 15.61
C LYS A 609 -0.50 39.86 17.01
N ASN A 610 -1.78 40.08 17.31
CA ASN A 610 -2.25 40.59 18.59
C ASN A 610 -3.58 39.93 18.97
N HIS A 611 -3.52 38.92 19.83
CA HIS A 611 -4.68 38.11 20.22
C HIS A 611 -5.84 38.92 20.80
N ALA A 612 -5.59 40.07 21.45
CA ALA A 612 -6.64 40.94 21.98
C ALA A 612 -7.49 41.61 20.88
N LYS A 613 -7.01 41.64 19.63
CA LYS A 613 -7.75 42.14 18.46
C LYS A 613 -8.55 41.05 17.74
N SER A 614 -8.61 39.84 18.27
CA SER A 614 -9.39 38.74 17.66
C SER A 614 -10.88 39.06 17.71
N MET A 615 -11.59 38.81 16.60
CA MET A 615 -13.01 39.14 16.48
C MET A 615 -13.85 37.96 16.96
N TRP A 616 -14.44 38.07 18.15
CA TRP A 616 -15.37 37.08 18.67
C TRP A 616 -16.82 37.42 18.34
N LYS A 617 -17.59 36.41 17.92
CA LYS A 617 -19.03 36.51 17.72
C LYS A 617 -19.70 35.29 18.33
N GLU A 618 -20.78 35.52 19.07
CA GLU A 618 -21.57 34.49 19.73
C GLU A 618 -22.87 34.28 19.00
N THR A 619 -23.30 33.02 18.87
CA THR A 619 -24.55 32.65 18.23
C THR A 619 -25.03 31.28 18.72
N THR A 620 -26.24 30.91 18.31
CA THR A 620 -26.84 29.61 18.62
C THR A 620 -27.32 28.95 17.33
N PHE A 621 -27.37 27.62 17.30
CA PHE A 621 -28.04 26.88 16.23
C PHE A 621 -28.72 25.63 16.80
N CYS A 622 -29.74 25.13 16.10
CA CYS A 622 -30.39 23.87 16.47
C CYS A 622 -29.85 22.74 15.60
N THR A 623 -29.53 21.59 16.20
CA THR A 623 -28.91 20.47 15.49
C THR A 623 -29.78 19.86 14.38
N LYS A 624 -31.10 20.01 14.45
CA LYS A 624 -32.04 19.57 13.39
C LYS A 624 -32.51 20.67 12.44
N SER A 625 -32.29 21.95 12.76
CA SER A 625 -32.73 23.01 11.86
C SER A 625 -31.69 23.20 10.75
N ASN A 626 -32.15 23.32 9.50
CA ASN A 626 -31.26 23.57 8.36
C ASN A 626 -30.76 25.03 8.32
N ASN A 627 -31.03 25.81 9.38
CA ASN A 627 -30.67 27.22 9.50
C ASN A 627 -29.41 27.33 10.38
N ASN A 628 -28.27 26.90 9.85
CA ASN A 628 -26.98 27.18 10.50
C ASN A 628 -26.80 28.70 10.57
N SER A 629 -26.62 29.24 11.78
CA SER A 629 -26.37 30.66 12.00
C SER A 629 -25.00 31.03 11.45
N VAL A 630 -24.98 31.53 10.21
CA VAL A 630 -23.73 31.92 9.54
C VAL A 630 -23.19 33.19 10.17
N ILE A 631 -21.99 33.11 10.75
CA ILE A 631 -21.27 34.25 11.31
C ILE A 631 -20.44 34.89 10.20
N GLN A 632 -20.83 36.09 9.77
CA GLN A 632 -20.01 36.92 8.88
C GLN A 632 -18.97 37.69 9.69
N PHE A 633 -17.68 37.60 9.34
CA PHE A 633 -16.60 38.29 10.06
C PHE A 633 -16.23 39.63 9.40
N MET A 634 -15.36 39.58 8.39
CA MET A 634 -14.83 40.75 7.70
C MET A 634 -14.62 40.45 6.21
N LYS A 635 -14.34 41.49 5.42
CA LYS A 635 -14.02 41.32 4.00
C LYS A 635 -12.72 40.54 3.84
N VAL A 636 -12.66 39.75 2.77
CA VAL A 636 -11.45 39.01 2.40
C VAL A 636 -10.26 39.96 2.23
N SER A 637 -10.46 41.12 1.58
CA SER A 637 -9.44 42.16 1.39
C SER A 637 -8.78 42.59 2.71
N ASP A 638 -9.59 42.75 3.76
CA ASP A 638 -9.14 43.27 5.05
C ASP A 638 -8.46 42.17 5.87
N MET A 639 -8.89 40.92 5.68
CA MET A 639 -8.28 39.76 6.34
C MET A 639 -6.89 39.43 5.78
N VAL A 640 -6.72 39.54 4.45
CA VAL A 640 -5.45 39.23 3.77
C VAL A 640 -4.44 40.38 3.82
N ASP A 641 -4.83 41.55 4.33
CA ASP A 641 -3.91 42.65 4.61
C ASP A 641 -2.85 42.19 5.63
N ALA A 642 -1.58 42.29 5.22
CA ALA A 642 -0.45 41.86 6.01
C ALA A 642 -0.40 42.59 7.37
N ASP A 643 -0.86 43.84 7.45
CA ASP A 643 -0.83 44.64 8.68
C ASP A 643 -2.02 44.38 9.61
N ALA A 644 -3.11 43.82 9.09
CA ALA A 644 -4.30 43.50 9.88
C ALA A 644 -4.06 42.35 10.88
N GLY A 645 -3.18 41.40 10.54
CA GLY A 645 -2.73 40.33 11.44
C GLY A 645 -3.64 39.11 11.54
N TYR A 646 -4.67 38.98 10.71
CA TYR A 646 -5.56 37.81 10.66
C TYR A 646 -5.01 36.68 9.77
N LEU A 647 -4.31 37.01 8.68
CA LEU A 647 -3.54 36.09 7.86
C LEU A 647 -2.05 36.18 8.23
N ALA A 648 -1.46 35.09 8.71
CA ALA A 648 -0.04 35.03 9.02
C ALA A 648 0.59 33.85 8.28
N HIS A 649 1.59 34.08 7.42
CA HIS A 649 2.28 33.01 6.67
C HIS A 649 1.27 32.09 5.93
N GLU A 650 0.30 32.71 5.24
CA GLU A 650 -0.83 32.04 4.56
C GLU A 650 -1.79 31.25 5.48
N SER A 651 -1.58 31.33 6.80
CA SER A 651 -2.36 30.63 7.80
C SER A 651 -3.50 31.49 8.32
N VAL A 652 -4.70 30.92 8.42
CA VAL A 652 -5.87 31.49 9.10
C VAL A 652 -6.25 30.59 10.27
N ALA A 653 -6.57 31.19 11.42
CA ALA A 653 -6.94 30.49 12.64
C ALA A 653 -8.37 30.83 13.04
N ILE A 654 -9.19 29.80 13.20
CA ILE A 654 -10.55 29.90 13.72
C ILE A 654 -10.60 29.21 15.06
N LEU A 655 -11.04 29.95 16.09
CA LEU A 655 -11.36 29.35 17.38
C LEU A 655 -12.86 29.22 17.51
N CYS A 656 -13.31 28.10 18.06
CA CYS A 656 -14.70 27.88 18.42
C CYS A 656 -14.74 27.43 19.88
N GLN A 657 -15.48 28.15 20.72
CA GLN A 657 -15.77 27.73 22.08
C GLN A 657 -17.24 27.33 22.16
N ILE A 658 -17.51 26.08 22.54
CA ILE A 658 -18.87 25.64 22.85
C ILE A 658 -19.19 26.14 24.25
N LEU A 659 -20.26 26.92 24.38
CA LEU A 659 -20.66 27.56 25.64
C LEU A 659 -21.65 26.69 26.39
N ASP A 660 -22.63 26.14 25.68
CA ASP A 660 -23.68 25.29 26.25
C ASP A 660 -24.33 24.42 25.16
N HIS A 661 -24.90 23.29 25.56
CA HIS A 661 -25.71 22.43 24.71
C HIS A 661 -26.87 21.84 25.50
N CYS A 662 -28.10 22.23 25.16
CA CYS A 662 -29.30 21.78 25.86
C CYS A 662 -30.35 21.20 24.89
N PRO A 663 -31.21 20.27 25.32
CA PRO A 663 -32.31 19.78 24.49
C PRO A 663 -33.22 20.94 24.06
N SER A 664 -33.51 21.04 22.76
CA SER A 664 -34.44 22.02 22.21
C SER A 664 -35.88 21.62 22.54
N LEU A 665 -36.65 22.52 23.17
CA LEU A 665 -38.08 22.33 23.40
C LEU A 665 -38.87 22.60 22.11
N GLU A 666 -39.48 21.56 21.54
CA GLU A 666 -40.51 21.71 20.50
C GLU A 666 -41.88 21.87 21.17
N PHE A 667 -42.41 23.10 21.21
CA PHE A 667 -43.76 23.39 21.70
C PHE A 667 -44.81 22.96 20.67
N SER A 668 -44.95 21.65 20.45
CA SER A 668 -46.01 21.11 19.58
C SER A 668 -46.69 19.86 20.12
N GLU A 669 -46.29 19.33 21.29
CA GLU A 669 -46.99 18.20 21.90
C GLU A 669 -48.07 18.66 22.89
N PRO A 670 -49.34 18.21 22.74
CA PRO A 670 -50.40 18.48 23.70
C PRO A 670 -50.16 17.65 24.96
N GLY A 671 -49.44 18.24 25.93
CA GLY A 671 -49.12 17.57 27.19
C GLY A 671 -48.13 18.30 28.11
N VAL A 672 -47.53 19.40 27.68
CA VAL A 672 -46.58 20.17 28.50
C VAL A 672 -47.30 20.72 29.74
N SER A 673 -46.87 20.31 30.93
CA SER A 673 -47.47 20.73 32.19
C SER A 673 -46.97 22.13 32.59
N MET A 674 -47.78 22.88 33.34
CA MET A 674 -47.41 24.21 33.85
C MET A 674 -46.14 24.17 34.73
N LEU A 675 -45.79 23.01 35.28
CA LEU A 675 -44.57 22.75 36.04
C LEU A 675 -43.31 22.74 35.15
N ASP A 676 -43.41 22.22 33.92
CA ASP A 676 -42.30 22.21 32.96
C ASP A 676 -41.97 23.63 32.47
N VAL A 677 -42.99 24.48 32.36
CA VAL A 677 -42.83 25.91 32.04
C VAL A 677 -42.12 26.64 33.19
N CYS A 678 -42.49 26.37 34.44
CA CYS A 678 -41.85 26.99 35.62
C CYS A 678 -40.37 26.55 35.79
N TYR A 679 -40.04 25.29 35.51
CA TYR A 679 -38.66 24.79 35.59
C TYR A 679 -37.76 25.45 34.54
N VAL A 680 -38.28 25.68 33.35
CA VAL A 680 -37.60 26.39 32.25
C VAL A 680 -37.45 27.88 32.56
N PHE A 681 -38.45 28.53 33.16
CA PHE A 681 -38.33 29.93 33.60
C PHE A 681 -37.31 30.11 34.74
N GLU A 682 -37.23 29.18 35.70
CA GLU A 682 -36.17 29.17 36.72
C GLU A 682 -34.78 28.94 36.11
N TYR A 683 -34.67 28.06 35.10
CA TYR A 683 -33.42 27.81 34.36
C TYR A 683 -32.95 29.05 33.58
N PHE A 684 -33.85 29.73 32.84
CA PHE A 684 -33.55 31.00 32.17
C PHE A 684 -33.30 32.17 33.14
N ARG A 685 -33.90 32.15 34.33
CA ARG A 685 -33.68 33.12 35.41
C ARG A 685 -32.26 32.99 35.99
N HIS A 686 -31.74 31.78 36.11
CA HIS A 686 -30.35 31.54 36.53
C HIS A 686 -29.32 31.96 35.46
N LEU A 687 -29.69 31.91 34.18
CA LEU A 687 -28.81 32.22 33.04
C LEU A 687 -28.83 33.70 32.57
N LYS A 688 -29.52 34.61 33.28
CA LYS A 688 -29.62 36.06 32.95
C LYS A 688 -30.01 36.38 31.49
N PHE A 689 -30.83 35.54 30.86
CA PHE A 689 -31.17 35.69 29.43
C PHE A 689 -32.29 36.70 29.13
N ILE A 690 -32.96 37.26 30.15
CA ILE A 690 -34.10 38.20 29.96
C ILE A 690 -33.75 39.57 30.55
N SER A 691 -33.72 40.59 29.70
CA SER A 691 -33.34 41.97 30.07
C SER A 691 -34.48 42.84 30.60
N ASN A 692 -35.76 42.41 30.49
CA ASN A 692 -36.90 43.17 30.97
C ASN A 692 -37.98 42.28 31.63
N TRP A 693 -37.99 42.24 32.96
CA TRP A 693 -38.92 41.41 33.75
C TRP A 693 -40.35 41.96 33.77
N SER A 694 -40.56 43.25 33.51
CA SER A 694 -41.88 43.89 33.59
C SER A 694 -42.87 43.33 32.56
N SER A 695 -42.38 42.91 31.38
CA SER A 695 -43.21 42.28 30.34
C SER A 695 -43.54 40.82 30.65
N VAL A 696 -42.68 40.10 31.38
CA VAL A 696 -42.88 38.69 31.75
C VAL A 696 -43.91 38.56 32.88
N HIS A 697 -43.90 39.47 33.86
CA HIS A 697 -44.96 39.51 34.88
C HIS A 697 -46.34 39.86 34.30
N ALA A 698 -46.40 40.73 33.28
CA ALA A 698 -47.67 41.04 32.60
C ALA A 698 -48.25 39.82 31.83
N ILE A 699 -47.40 38.89 31.40
CA ILE A 699 -47.81 37.62 30.77
C ILE A 699 -48.26 36.61 31.83
N TYR A 700 -47.54 36.53 32.95
CA TYR A 700 -47.87 35.68 34.09
C TYR A 700 -49.26 36.04 34.67
N ASP A 701 -49.54 37.32 34.90
CA ASP A 701 -50.82 37.78 35.46
C ASP A 701 -52.00 37.68 34.47
N ASN A 702 -51.79 37.88 33.17
CA ASN A 702 -52.85 37.70 32.16
C ASN A 702 -53.19 36.22 31.92
N SER A 703 -52.24 35.30 32.11
CA SER A 703 -52.46 33.85 31.92
C SER A 703 -53.34 33.20 33.00
N LEU A 704 -53.43 33.83 34.19
CA LEU A 704 -54.26 33.35 35.31
C LEU A 704 -55.75 33.69 35.15
N THR A 705 -56.12 34.61 34.25
CA THR A 705 -57.51 35.12 34.17
C THR A 705 -58.26 34.81 32.87
N LYS A 706 -57.58 34.45 31.75
CA LYS A 706 -58.25 33.98 30.51
C LYS A 706 -57.39 32.98 29.71
N PRO A 707 -57.84 31.72 29.47
CA PRO A 707 -57.04 30.69 28.78
C PRO A 707 -56.84 30.89 27.26
N ASN A 708 -57.59 31.78 26.60
CA ASN A 708 -57.66 31.83 25.12
C ASN A 708 -56.96 33.04 24.47
N ALA A 709 -55.99 33.68 25.13
CA ALA A 709 -55.31 34.86 24.57
C ALA A 709 -54.02 34.56 23.76
N MET A 710 -53.64 33.30 23.56
CA MET A 710 -52.44 32.91 22.77
C MET A 710 -52.73 32.66 21.28
N HIS A 711 -53.50 33.54 20.62
CA HIS A 711 -53.65 33.49 19.16
C HIS A 711 -53.19 34.76 18.41
N HIS A 712 -52.70 35.76 19.14
CA HIS A 712 -52.12 36.96 18.55
C HIS A 712 -50.73 37.22 19.12
N LEU A 713 -49.71 36.58 18.53
CA LEU A 713 -48.31 37.04 18.51
C LEU A 713 -47.50 35.99 17.71
N TYR A 714 -47.54 36.15 16.39
CA TYR A 714 -46.59 35.57 15.42
C TYR A 714 -45.68 36.70 14.93
#